data_AF-A0A1F4B7E6-F1
#
_entry.id   AF-A0A1F4B7E6-F1
#
_cell.length_a   1.000
_cell.length_b   1.000
_cell.length_c   1.000
_cell.angle_alpha   90.00
_cell.angle_beta   90.00
_cell.angle_gamma   90.00
#
_symmetry.space_group_name_H-M   'P 1'
#
loop_
_entity.id
_entity.type
_entity.pdbx_description
1 polymer ?
#
loop_
_entity_poly.entity_id
_entity_poly.type
_entity_poly.pdbx_seq_one_letter_code
_entity_poly.pdbx_strand_id
1 'polypeptide(L)'
;MLRRPREFLRVPALLVLGLLAVASATVNEARAAPAYQAAGPEVSGTGAVSPAWPAHAVDDVALLFVESGGGQAATLSTPAGFVEVASSPQATGAGPNGTRITVFWARATSTSMPAPTVADPGNHVYARILTYRGAIGSGDPWDVTGGGVKSSASTSVTVSGVTTTVDDTLVVQAVARDDDSAAAAFSAQTNATLAAITERSDAGTTSGNGGGIGVWDGINATAGAIGNTTASVTSSINAFLTIALKPAVPSFLVEAEGGGSVGTQIAGISFNLRITARNSDGTTNTGFGGTATISSDGWLSAGYGATAAFVNGVLASHTVRMWNTGSFTITATAGSITGSSSFEVVPMLQILVPGESASPVAWNGIPPPPSAGTGKTGTPTNQTAGVAFNITVNAVDEGWNIVNTATDTVTISSSDPSAILPSPAALVSGTRTFSVTLSTVSSQTLTASVTAPIRTITSTSVPLAAAVVGGGFNVCDVGASCTNATPSTYVHTKLAGAPFSLDLVALNTDGSRDTNYNKTVSVELLDASDNSGALDSDQCRSSWSTIVTLSPDPSFSAPDNGLITVGPFTVSNAYRDVRVRATSVSGPPRRSCSSDNFAIRPTALTVTSTNATNAGTSGAPAIKTGANFNLTAAAVVGYDGTPGIDNSKIAGTPTAGAIGGSFNAASALTGTASGDAFFYSEVGNVGLNANAVYDSSFTSVDQPDGCSADFSNSLVGGKYGCSFGSTAVPQITGASGFGRFIPDNFDLSYNTPSIATACGTFTYVGAPFTYSVQPVITVTARSGTNNGLTNAVTQNYQGAYMKLSNSAGTSLNKAPYDAQDGRYSRFDAGATPMLNTAGLPATTGDPAIGSFSNGVGTLTFDLGSGLAFTRSATTRDAPFDADIRLELNVTDTDLVAFAGNPASFGAATAGNGIAFDAGKSMRYGILKLDSAYGSELLPIRVPVRALYWNGSGWQSNSQDNCTTIPAGSLVFGNYRGALSSTTSPGSPTLSGGTALLTVNNPLAEKGSVDLSINLGAPPPATSQDASCITWSPAVADSTRADLAWLRGNWCGGSFDKDPNARLRFGASRSPFIFLREMY
;
A
#
# COMPACT_ATOMS: atom_id res chain seq x y z
N MET A 1 3.14 32.62 36.88
CA MET A 1 1.94 33.27 36.29
C MET A 1 2.19 33.51 34.82
N LEU A 2 1.17 33.17 34.00
CA LEU A 2 1.07 33.14 32.54
C LEU A 2 1.91 34.15 31.72
N ARG A 3 2.56 33.69 30.64
CA ARG A 3 2.15 33.87 29.22
C ARG A 3 3.17 33.25 28.24
N ARG A 4 2.63 32.59 27.20
CA ARG A 4 3.33 31.92 26.08
C ARG A 4 4.08 32.90 25.17
N PRO A 5 4.99 32.39 24.31
CA PRO A 5 5.02 32.77 22.91
C PRO A 5 4.75 31.60 21.97
N ARG A 6 4.00 31.89 20.90
CA ARG A 6 3.79 31.07 19.71
C ARG A 6 4.90 31.35 18.69
N GLU A 7 5.03 30.42 17.74
CA GLU A 7 5.52 30.54 16.35
C GLU A 7 6.90 29.94 16.01
N PHE A 8 7.00 29.55 14.72
CA PHE A 8 7.89 28.63 14.01
C PHE A 8 7.44 27.16 14.11
N LEU A 9 7.00 26.46 13.05
CA LEU A 9 7.38 26.50 11.63
C LEU A 9 6.21 25.99 10.75
N ARG A 10 5.88 26.68 9.66
CA ARG A 10 5.10 26.16 8.52
C ARG A 10 6.08 25.70 7.44
N VAL A 11 6.07 24.41 7.09
CA VAL A 11 6.61 23.81 5.85
C VAL A 11 5.68 22.62 5.49
N PRO A 12 5.35 22.38 4.21
CA PRO A 12 4.01 21.94 3.80
C PRO A 12 3.81 20.43 3.88
N ALA A 13 2.56 20.02 4.16
CA ALA A 13 2.10 18.65 4.00
C ALA A 13 2.10 18.30 2.51
N LEU A 14 3.12 17.54 2.08
CA LEU A 14 3.12 16.89 0.78
C LEU A 14 2.38 15.56 0.90
N LEU A 15 1.26 15.49 0.18
CA LEU A 15 0.32 14.40 0.05
C LEU A 15 1.05 13.12 -0.42
N VAL A 16 1.16 12.10 0.44
CA VAL A 16 1.53 10.73 0.01
C VAL A 16 0.23 10.01 -0.33
N LEU A 17 -0.17 10.09 -1.60
CA LEU A 17 -1.17 9.21 -2.18
C LEU A 17 -0.44 7.96 -2.70
N GLY A 18 -0.21 6.99 -1.81
CA GLY A 18 0.29 5.66 -2.18
C GLY A 18 -0.87 4.81 -2.69
N LEU A 19 -1.05 4.78 -4.01
CA LEU A 19 -2.05 3.96 -4.68
C LEU A 19 -1.65 2.48 -4.59
N LEU A 20 -2.19 1.77 -3.62
CA LEU A 20 -2.11 0.31 -3.51
C LEU A 20 -3.07 -0.28 -4.56
N ALA A 21 -2.58 -0.58 -5.76
CA ALA A 21 -3.33 -1.38 -6.73
C ALA A 21 -3.31 -2.84 -6.27
N VAL A 22 -4.11 -3.15 -5.25
CA VAL A 22 -4.61 -4.51 -5.05
C VAL A 22 -5.36 -4.87 -6.32
N ALA A 23 -5.04 -6.02 -6.92
CA ALA A 23 -5.86 -6.61 -7.96
C ALA A 23 -7.30 -6.64 -7.44
N SER A 24 -8.11 -5.70 -7.92
CA SER A 24 -9.51 -5.62 -7.57
C SER A 24 -10.16 -6.77 -8.33
N ALA A 25 -10.16 -7.97 -7.74
CA ALA A 25 -11.37 -8.76 -7.82
C ALA A 25 -12.46 -7.82 -7.31
N THR A 26 -13.25 -7.28 -8.24
CA THR A 26 -14.46 -6.54 -7.89
C THR A 26 -15.27 -7.51 -7.05
N VAL A 27 -15.16 -7.39 -5.72
CA VAL A 27 -16.17 -7.92 -4.82
C VAL A 27 -17.41 -7.17 -5.31
N ASN A 28 -18.32 -7.88 -5.98
CA ASN A 28 -19.66 -7.34 -6.21
C ASN A 28 -20.15 -6.98 -4.82
N GLU A 29 -20.10 -5.69 -4.48
CA GLU A 29 -20.78 -5.15 -3.32
C GLU A 29 -22.25 -5.41 -3.61
N ALA A 30 -22.78 -6.55 -3.14
CA ALA A 30 -24.18 -6.89 -3.37
C ALA A 30 -25.02 -5.83 -2.66
N ARG A 31 -25.51 -4.84 -3.42
CA ARG A 31 -26.43 -3.81 -2.94
C ARG A 31 -27.84 -4.37 -3.07
N ALA A 32 -28.67 -4.09 -2.08
CA ALA A 32 -30.09 -4.40 -2.19
C ALA A 32 -30.78 -3.19 -2.84
N ALA A 33 -31.51 -3.43 -3.93
CA ALA A 33 -32.32 -2.38 -4.53
C ALA A 33 -33.35 -1.85 -3.53
N PRO A 34 -33.70 -0.54 -3.57
CA PRO A 34 -34.80 -0.03 -2.78
C PRO A 34 -36.08 -0.84 -3.02
N ALA A 35 -36.91 -0.98 -1.99
CA ALA A 35 -38.10 -1.81 -2.04
C ALA A 35 -39.37 -1.01 -1.71
N TYR A 36 -40.40 -1.17 -2.53
CA TYR A 36 -41.74 -0.65 -2.26
C TYR A 36 -42.29 -1.16 -0.91
N GLN A 37 -42.85 -0.25 -0.12
CA GLN A 37 -43.45 -0.55 1.18
C GLN A 37 -44.98 -0.57 1.08
N ALA A 38 -45.58 0.59 0.76
CA ALA A 38 -47.02 0.73 0.73
C ALA A 38 -47.48 1.96 -0.08
N ALA A 39 -48.73 1.94 -0.51
CA ALA A 39 -49.43 3.04 -1.18
C ALA A 39 -50.54 3.57 -0.28
N GLY A 40 -50.62 4.90 -0.16
CA GLY A 40 -51.61 5.61 0.64
C GLY A 40 -52.99 5.57 -0.01
N PRO A 41 -54.01 6.13 0.67
CA PRO A 41 -55.31 6.32 0.05
C PRO A 41 -55.21 7.31 -1.11
N GLU A 42 -55.99 7.06 -2.15
CA GLU A 42 -56.17 7.98 -3.27
C GLU A 42 -57.10 9.12 -2.85
N VAL A 43 -56.74 10.36 -3.16
CA VAL A 43 -57.57 11.53 -2.87
C VAL A 43 -57.76 12.36 -4.13
N SER A 44 -58.98 12.82 -4.36
CA SER A 44 -59.27 13.74 -5.46
C SER A 44 -60.38 14.72 -5.13
N GLY A 45 -60.42 15.83 -5.87
CA GLY A 45 -61.49 16.82 -5.75
C GLY A 45 -61.23 18.08 -6.57
N THR A 46 -62.24 18.95 -6.61
CA THR A 46 -62.20 20.30 -7.23
C THR A 46 -61.82 21.38 -6.21
N GLY A 47 -60.98 21.01 -5.24
CA GLY A 47 -60.58 21.79 -4.08
C GLY A 47 -59.27 21.23 -3.52
N ALA A 48 -58.73 21.84 -2.46
CA ALA A 48 -57.48 21.35 -1.87
C ALA A 48 -57.64 19.93 -1.31
N VAL A 49 -56.64 19.06 -1.53
CA VAL A 49 -56.64 17.65 -1.07
C VAL A 49 -55.42 17.37 -0.20
N SER A 50 -55.59 16.48 0.79
CA SER A 50 -54.52 16.10 1.74
C SER A 50 -54.30 14.58 1.74
N PRO A 51 -53.40 14.05 0.90
CA PRO A 51 -53.09 12.62 0.86
C PRO A 51 -52.35 12.19 2.13
N ALA A 52 -52.83 11.14 2.80
CA ALA A 52 -52.21 10.60 4.01
C ALA A 52 -50.99 9.70 3.70
N TRP A 53 -50.01 9.70 4.60
CA TRP A 53 -48.87 8.77 4.51
C TRP A 53 -49.34 7.31 4.66
N PRO A 54 -48.89 6.39 3.80
CA PRO A 54 -49.06 4.95 4.02
C PRO A 54 -48.13 4.41 5.11
N ALA A 55 -48.17 3.09 5.36
CA ALA A 55 -47.25 2.43 6.28
C ALA A 55 -45.78 2.69 5.92
N HIS A 56 -44.99 3.17 6.88
CA HIS A 56 -43.57 3.51 6.72
C HIS A 56 -42.80 3.32 8.04
N ALA A 57 -41.48 3.24 7.91
CA ALA A 57 -40.52 3.36 9.01
C ALA A 57 -39.75 4.69 8.89
N VAL A 58 -38.96 5.02 9.92
CA VAL A 58 -37.98 6.10 9.84
C VAL A 58 -37.03 5.83 8.67
N ASP A 59 -36.64 6.89 7.95
CA ASP A 59 -35.78 6.92 6.76
C ASP A 59 -36.39 6.43 5.44
N ASP A 60 -37.61 5.88 5.45
CA ASP A 60 -38.33 5.57 4.21
C ASP A 60 -38.57 6.85 3.37
N VAL A 61 -38.52 6.70 2.05
CA VAL A 61 -38.77 7.77 1.07
C VAL A 61 -40.22 7.70 0.62
N ALA A 62 -40.95 8.81 0.76
CA ALA A 62 -42.29 8.97 0.22
C ALA A 62 -42.25 9.76 -1.10
N LEU A 63 -42.93 9.27 -2.12
CA LEU A 63 -43.19 9.95 -3.39
C LEU A 63 -44.68 10.28 -3.46
N LEU A 64 -45.01 11.57 -3.45
CA LEU A 64 -46.34 12.13 -3.67
C LEU A 64 -46.52 12.40 -5.16
N PHE A 65 -47.36 11.61 -5.81
CA PHE A 65 -47.74 11.82 -7.21
C PHE A 65 -49.03 12.63 -7.27
N VAL A 66 -49.04 13.67 -8.10
CA VAL A 66 -50.16 14.58 -8.28
C VAL A 66 -50.46 14.73 -9.76
N GLU A 67 -51.72 14.54 -10.12
CA GLU A 67 -52.27 14.79 -11.44
C GLU A 67 -53.28 15.95 -11.39
N SER A 68 -53.25 16.76 -12.44
CA SER A 68 -54.10 17.95 -12.62
C SER A 68 -54.15 18.32 -14.11
N GLY A 69 -55.06 19.23 -14.48
CA GLY A 69 -55.13 19.75 -15.85
C GLY A 69 -53.81 20.34 -16.35
N GLY A 70 -53.50 20.15 -17.63
CA GLY A 70 -52.21 20.48 -18.24
C GLY A 70 -51.55 21.81 -17.85
N GLY A 71 -52.25 22.91 -18.08
CA GLY A 71 -51.77 24.25 -17.76
C GLY A 71 -51.95 24.67 -16.30
N GLN A 72 -52.45 23.79 -15.43
CA GLN A 72 -52.81 24.11 -14.06
C GLN A 72 -51.76 23.53 -13.10
N ALA A 73 -50.90 24.40 -12.55
CA ALA A 73 -49.78 23.95 -11.72
C ALA A 73 -50.24 23.48 -10.34
N ALA A 74 -50.00 22.20 -10.03
CA ALA A 74 -50.13 21.69 -8.67
C ALA A 74 -49.05 22.29 -7.76
N THR A 75 -49.47 22.83 -6.61
CA THR A 75 -48.56 23.40 -5.60
C THR A 75 -48.95 22.91 -4.21
N LEU A 76 -48.01 22.87 -3.27
CA LEU A 76 -48.28 22.49 -1.88
C LEU A 76 -48.57 23.75 -1.05
N SER A 77 -49.81 23.87 -0.56
CA SER A 77 -50.17 24.93 0.40
C SER A 77 -49.65 24.61 1.80
N THR A 78 -49.55 23.32 2.15
CA THR A 78 -48.84 22.83 3.33
C THR A 78 -47.84 21.75 2.88
N PRO A 79 -46.54 22.06 2.80
CA PRO A 79 -45.55 21.12 2.26
C PRO A 79 -45.31 19.87 3.13
N ALA A 80 -45.43 19.97 4.46
CA ALA A 80 -45.23 18.84 5.38
C ALA A 80 -43.89 18.06 5.17
N GLY A 81 -42.83 18.78 4.77
CA GLY A 81 -41.52 18.19 4.46
C GLY A 81 -41.35 17.69 3.02
N PHE A 82 -42.40 17.75 2.20
CA PHE A 82 -42.32 17.41 0.78
C PHE A 82 -41.71 18.55 -0.05
N VAL A 83 -40.82 18.18 -0.97
CA VAL A 83 -40.21 19.06 -1.96
C VAL A 83 -40.31 18.45 -3.34
N GLU A 84 -40.33 19.26 -4.40
CA GLU A 84 -40.53 18.76 -5.76
C GLU A 84 -39.33 17.94 -6.25
N VAL A 85 -39.61 16.86 -6.97
CA VAL A 85 -38.59 15.98 -7.56
C VAL A 85 -38.00 16.62 -8.82
N ALA A 86 -36.71 16.42 -9.08
CA ALA A 86 -36.09 16.88 -10.32
C ALA A 86 -36.81 16.32 -11.57
N SER A 87 -36.84 17.09 -12.66
CA SER A 87 -37.60 16.78 -13.89
C SER A 87 -39.14 16.81 -13.74
N SER A 88 -39.69 17.08 -12.56
CA SER A 88 -41.08 17.50 -12.36
C SER A 88 -41.20 19.02 -12.55
N PRO A 89 -42.35 19.54 -13.05
CA PRO A 89 -43.51 18.81 -13.56
C PRO A 89 -43.37 18.51 -15.07
N GLN A 90 -44.16 17.56 -15.56
CA GLN A 90 -44.37 17.32 -17.00
C GLN A 90 -45.84 17.59 -17.34
N ALA A 91 -46.11 18.28 -18.45
CA ALA A 91 -47.47 18.71 -18.78
C ALA A 91 -47.75 18.79 -20.28
N THR A 92 -49.01 18.54 -20.65
CA THR A 92 -49.53 18.65 -22.02
C THR A 92 -50.71 19.60 -22.05
N GLY A 93 -50.89 20.37 -23.14
CA GLY A 93 -52.02 21.29 -23.27
C GLY A 93 -51.86 22.60 -22.48
N ALA A 94 -52.90 23.44 -22.52
CA ALA A 94 -52.96 24.74 -21.83
C ALA A 94 -54.28 24.89 -21.09
N GLY A 95 -54.27 25.59 -19.95
CA GLY A 95 -55.43 25.70 -19.07
C GLY A 95 -55.87 24.33 -18.54
N PRO A 96 -57.19 24.05 -18.43
CA PRO A 96 -57.70 22.78 -17.89
C PRO A 96 -57.66 21.61 -18.90
N ASN A 97 -57.12 21.84 -20.11
CA ASN A 97 -57.04 20.82 -21.16
C ASN A 97 -55.69 20.09 -21.11
N GLY A 98 -55.73 18.78 -21.32
CA GLY A 98 -54.59 17.88 -21.20
C GLY A 98 -54.25 17.55 -19.76
N THR A 99 -53.13 16.85 -19.54
CA THR A 99 -52.74 16.34 -18.23
C THR A 99 -51.36 16.83 -17.81
N ARG A 100 -51.17 16.98 -16.51
CA ARG A 100 -49.91 17.31 -15.83
C ARG A 100 -49.63 16.29 -14.76
N ILE A 101 -48.39 15.81 -14.69
CA ILE A 101 -47.86 15.09 -13.53
C ILE A 101 -46.87 15.97 -12.77
N THR A 102 -47.09 16.13 -11.47
CA THR A 102 -46.19 16.80 -10.54
C THR A 102 -45.84 15.82 -9.42
N VAL A 103 -44.55 15.63 -9.13
CA VAL A 103 -44.11 14.66 -8.12
C VAL A 103 -43.30 15.38 -7.05
N PHE A 104 -43.71 15.19 -5.81
CA PHE A 104 -42.97 15.66 -4.62
C PHE A 104 -42.42 14.47 -3.84
N TRP A 105 -41.39 14.69 -3.03
CA TRP A 105 -40.84 13.66 -2.16
C TRP A 105 -40.54 14.19 -0.76
N ALA A 106 -40.58 13.30 0.22
CA ALA A 106 -40.14 13.54 1.59
C ALA A 106 -39.46 12.31 2.17
N ARG A 107 -38.66 12.49 3.23
CA ARG A 107 -38.11 11.40 4.04
C ARG A 107 -38.84 11.31 5.37
N ALA A 108 -39.20 10.09 5.77
CA ALA A 108 -39.81 9.84 7.07
C ALA A 108 -38.82 10.12 8.21
N THR A 109 -39.13 11.08 9.08
CA THR A 109 -38.33 11.38 10.28
C THR A 109 -38.87 10.68 11.53
N SER A 110 -40.03 10.04 11.42
CA SER A 110 -40.72 9.30 12.48
C SER A 110 -41.59 8.21 11.85
N THR A 111 -42.24 7.38 12.67
CA THR A 111 -43.28 6.43 12.22
C THR A 111 -44.67 7.09 12.06
N SER A 112 -44.76 8.41 12.21
CA SER A 112 -46.00 9.19 12.09
C SER A 112 -45.72 10.57 11.51
N MET A 113 -45.89 10.71 10.19
CA MET A 113 -45.61 11.92 9.44
C MET A 113 -46.89 12.73 9.15
N PRO A 114 -46.81 14.08 9.15
CA PRO A 114 -47.94 14.93 8.77
C PRO A 114 -48.27 14.81 7.27
N ALA A 115 -49.56 14.87 6.93
CA ALA A 115 -50.01 14.86 5.54
C ALA A 115 -49.75 16.22 4.85
N PRO A 116 -49.21 16.25 3.62
CA PRO A 116 -49.13 17.47 2.82
C PRO A 116 -50.52 17.88 2.32
N THR A 117 -50.70 19.16 1.99
CA THR A 117 -51.93 19.67 1.35
C THR A 117 -51.61 20.23 -0.02
N VAL A 118 -52.15 19.59 -1.06
CA VAL A 118 -52.08 20.06 -2.44
C VAL A 118 -53.15 21.13 -2.64
N ALA A 119 -52.74 22.33 -3.04
CA ALA A 119 -53.64 23.42 -3.37
C ALA A 119 -54.43 23.11 -4.65
N ASP A 120 -55.66 23.61 -4.73
CA ASP A 120 -56.47 23.51 -5.93
C ASP A 120 -55.88 24.36 -7.08
N PRO A 121 -55.47 23.76 -8.20
CA PRO A 121 -54.92 24.49 -9.33
C PRO A 121 -56.02 25.01 -10.29
N GLY A 122 -57.29 24.72 -9.98
CA GLY A 122 -58.49 25.38 -10.51
C GLY A 122 -59.53 24.46 -11.16
N ASN A 123 -59.20 23.23 -11.57
CA ASN A 123 -60.16 22.27 -12.14
C ASN A 123 -60.31 21.06 -11.21
N HIS A 124 -59.26 20.25 -11.09
CA HIS A 124 -59.22 19.12 -10.18
C HIS A 124 -57.78 18.81 -9.76
N VAL A 125 -57.68 18.00 -8.71
CA VAL A 125 -56.46 17.31 -8.30
C VAL A 125 -56.79 15.84 -8.10
N TYR A 126 -55.89 14.96 -8.54
CA TYR A 126 -55.82 13.57 -8.11
C TYR A 126 -54.43 13.31 -7.50
N ALA A 127 -54.34 12.80 -6.28
CA ALA A 127 -53.07 12.65 -5.58
C ALA A 127 -52.96 11.37 -4.75
N ARG A 128 -51.75 10.82 -4.66
CA ARG A 128 -51.43 9.63 -3.86
C ARG A 128 -49.97 9.61 -3.43
N ILE A 129 -49.70 9.08 -2.24
CA ILE A 129 -48.33 8.87 -1.71
C ILE A 129 -47.96 7.39 -1.80
N LEU A 130 -46.79 7.05 -2.33
CA LEU A 130 -46.17 5.73 -2.25
C LEU A 130 -44.87 5.81 -1.45
N THR A 131 -44.54 4.76 -0.69
CA THR A 131 -43.34 4.70 0.17
C THR A 131 -42.37 3.60 -0.23
N TYR A 132 -41.08 3.88 -0.09
CA TYR A 132 -39.97 3.02 -0.50
C TYR A 132 -38.89 2.99 0.58
N ARG A 133 -38.31 1.82 0.84
CA ARG A 133 -37.23 1.61 1.81
C ARG A 133 -35.91 1.31 1.13
N GLY A 134 -34.80 1.67 1.76
CA GLY A 134 -33.46 1.28 1.31
C GLY A 134 -32.83 2.22 0.28
N ALA A 135 -33.40 3.41 0.09
CA ALA A 135 -32.75 4.47 -0.67
C ALA A 135 -31.63 5.15 0.16
N ILE A 136 -30.66 5.77 -0.50
CA ILE A 136 -29.56 6.51 0.17
C ILE A 136 -30.08 7.48 1.24
N GLY A 137 -29.45 7.50 2.42
CA GLY A 137 -29.94 8.22 3.60
C GLY A 137 -29.64 9.72 3.64
N SER A 138 -28.88 10.25 2.68
CA SER A 138 -28.53 11.67 2.60
C SER A 138 -28.57 12.17 1.15
N GLY A 139 -28.87 13.46 0.98
CA GLY A 139 -29.08 14.07 -0.34
C GLY A 139 -30.36 13.57 -1.01
N ASP A 140 -30.38 13.69 -2.34
CA ASP A 140 -31.49 13.22 -3.17
C ASP A 140 -31.55 11.68 -3.14
N PRO A 141 -32.72 11.07 -2.94
CA PRO A 141 -32.86 9.62 -2.82
C PRO A 141 -32.78 8.88 -4.16
N TRP A 142 -32.64 9.60 -5.27
CA TRP A 142 -32.54 9.05 -6.62
C TRP A 142 -31.16 9.25 -7.22
N ASP A 143 -30.83 8.39 -8.16
CA ASP A 143 -29.63 8.44 -8.98
C ASP A 143 -29.83 9.36 -10.19
N VAL A 144 -30.96 9.18 -10.88
CA VAL A 144 -31.34 9.96 -12.05
C VAL A 144 -32.87 10.10 -12.14
N THR A 145 -33.32 11.24 -12.67
CA THR A 145 -34.71 11.48 -13.03
C THR A 145 -34.82 11.78 -14.52
N GLY A 146 -35.99 11.52 -15.10
CA GLY A 146 -36.31 11.89 -16.48
C GLY A 146 -37.81 12.12 -16.61
N GLY A 147 -38.23 12.79 -17.66
CA GLY A 147 -39.64 13.07 -17.90
C GLY A 147 -39.92 13.33 -19.38
N GLY A 148 -41.20 13.29 -19.73
CA GLY A 148 -41.63 13.57 -21.09
C GLY A 148 -43.14 13.56 -21.24
N VAL A 149 -43.57 13.74 -22.48
CA VAL A 149 -44.98 13.88 -22.83
C VAL A 149 -45.34 13.13 -24.11
N LYS A 150 -46.58 12.64 -24.17
CA LYS A 150 -47.25 12.11 -25.36
C LYS A 150 -48.42 13.04 -25.70
N SER A 151 -48.22 13.95 -26.64
CA SER A 151 -49.19 15.01 -26.97
C SER A 151 -50.34 14.58 -27.89
N SER A 152 -50.30 13.36 -28.41
CA SER A 152 -51.35 12.79 -29.25
C SER A 152 -52.00 11.59 -28.56
N ALA A 153 -53.33 11.55 -28.53
CA ALA A 153 -54.05 10.46 -27.89
C ALA A 153 -53.75 9.13 -28.60
N SER A 154 -53.45 8.09 -27.81
CA SER A 154 -53.10 6.75 -28.29
C SER A 154 -53.40 5.72 -27.21
N THR A 155 -53.62 4.46 -27.61
CA THR A 155 -53.82 3.32 -26.70
C THR A 155 -52.50 2.72 -26.17
N SER A 156 -51.37 3.37 -26.43
CA SER A 156 -50.06 3.00 -25.89
C SER A 156 -49.28 4.23 -25.44
N VAL A 157 -48.38 4.04 -24.48
CA VAL A 157 -47.42 5.04 -24.03
C VAL A 157 -46.01 4.45 -24.06
N THR A 158 -45.04 5.27 -24.44
CA THR A 158 -43.60 4.96 -24.38
C THR A 158 -42.95 5.92 -23.41
N VAL A 159 -42.60 5.42 -22.23
CA VAL A 159 -41.88 6.18 -21.21
C VAL A 159 -40.40 6.12 -21.55
N SER A 160 -39.79 7.28 -21.78
CA SER A 160 -38.39 7.39 -22.15
C SER A 160 -37.47 6.81 -21.08
N GLY A 161 -36.46 6.05 -21.51
CA GLY A 161 -35.44 5.51 -20.62
C GLY A 161 -34.51 6.58 -20.04
N VAL A 162 -33.86 6.23 -18.94
CA VAL A 162 -32.76 6.99 -18.33
C VAL A 162 -31.48 6.14 -18.31
N THR A 163 -30.34 6.75 -17.99
CA THR A 163 -29.07 6.02 -17.77
C THR A 163 -28.72 6.11 -16.30
N THR A 164 -28.77 4.97 -15.59
CA THR A 164 -28.38 4.93 -14.18
C THR A 164 -26.86 4.81 -14.08
N THR A 165 -26.26 5.49 -13.11
CA THR A 165 -24.82 5.49 -12.82
C THR A 165 -24.44 4.50 -11.72
N VAL A 166 -25.44 3.86 -11.13
CA VAL A 166 -25.33 2.95 -9.98
C VAL A 166 -26.12 1.67 -10.24
N ASP A 167 -25.57 0.53 -9.81
CA ASP A 167 -26.21 -0.79 -9.82
C ASP A 167 -27.40 -0.85 -8.86
N ASP A 168 -28.30 -1.83 -9.05
CA ASP A 168 -29.43 -2.10 -8.17
C ASP A 168 -30.37 -0.91 -7.89
N THR A 169 -30.57 -0.03 -8.88
CA THR A 169 -31.57 1.06 -8.74
C THR A 169 -32.99 0.54 -8.87
N LEU A 170 -33.91 1.06 -8.05
CA LEU A 170 -35.35 0.84 -8.23
C LEU A 170 -35.91 1.96 -9.11
N VAL A 171 -36.26 1.63 -10.34
CA VAL A 171 -36.81 2.59 -11.32
C VAL A 171 -38.32 2.68 -11.13
N VAL A 172 -38.79 3.80 -10.59
CA VAL A 172 -40.20 4.14 -10.43
C VAL A 172 -40.63 5.00 -11.60
N GLN A 173 -41.64 4.56 -12.36
CA GLN A 173 -42.20 5.29 -13.49
C GLN A 173 -43.66 5.63 -13.20
N ALA A 174 -44.01 6.89 -13.41
CA ALA A 174 -45.37 7.39 -13.20
C ALA A 174 -45.87 8.07 -14.47
N VAL A 175 -47.11 7.79 -14.86
CA VAL A 175 -47.74 8.30 -16.08
C VAL A 175 -49.12 8.84 -15.74
N ALA A 176 -49.35 10.10 -16.07
CA ALA A 176 -50.65 10.75 -15.99
C ALA A 176 -51.42 10.66 -17.31
N ARG A 177 -52.75 10.72 -17.24
CA ARG A 177 -53.68 10.68 -18.38
C ARG A 177 -54.80 11.70 -18.20
N ASP A 178 -55.41 12.13 -19.31
CA ASP A 178 -56.39 13.23 -19.37
C ASP A 178 -57.86 12.77 -19.48
N ASP A 179 -58.15 11.47 -19.41
CA ASP A 179 -59.50 10.96 -19.58
C ASP A 179 -60.32 11.00 -18.29
N ASP A 180 -61.58 11.40 -18.43
CA ASP A 180 -62.56 11.55 -17.35
C ASP A 180 -63.07 10.18 -16.86
N SER A 181 -62.26 9.49 -16.05
CA SER A 181 -62.57 8.13 -15.58
C SER A 181 -61.87 7.77 -14.28
N ALA A 182 -62.62 7.17 -13.36
CA ALA A 182 -62.09 6.60 -12.12
C ALA A 182 -61.50 5.19 -12.27
N ALA A 183 -61.65 4.54 -13.43
CA ALA A 183 -61.18 3.17 -13.64
C ALA A 183 -59.67 3.11 -13.88
N ALA A 184 -59.05 1.97 -13.57
CA ALA A 184 -57.69 1.63 -13.98
C ALA A 184 -57.53 1.71 -15.52
N ALA A 185 -56.40 2.21 -16.00
CA ALA A 185 -56.17 2.51 -17.41
C ALA A 185 -54.88 1.95 -17.99
N PHE A 186 -53.92 1.50 -17.18
CA PHE A 186 -52.61 1.04 -17.61
C PHE A 186 -52.48 -0.48 -17.49
N SER A 187 -51.69 -1.08 -18.38
CA SER A 187 -51.34 -2.51 -18.31
C SER A 187 -50.18 -2.86 -19.23
N ALA A 188 -49.68 -4.11 -19.12
CA ALA A 188 -48.70 -4.69 -20.03
C ALA A 188 -47.37 -3.91 -20.12
N GLN A 189 -46.89 -3.40 -18.99
CA GLN A 189 -45.60 -2.73 -18.88
C GLN A 189 -44.47 -3.68 -19.30
N THR A 190 -43.69 -3.29 -20.30
CA THR A 190 -42.61 -4.11 -20.86
C THR A 190 -41.33 -3.29 -21.00
N ASN A 191 -40.22 -3.84 -20.50
CA ASN A 191 -38.88 -3.30 -20.62
C ASN A 191 -37.88 -4.48 -20.69
N ALA A 192 -36.85 -4.39 -21.52
CA ALA A 192 -35.88 -5.47 -21.74
C ALA A 192 -34.78 -5.57 -20.66
N THR A 193 -34.56 -4.47 -19.92
CA THR A 193 -33.49 -4.33 -18.93
C THR A 193 -34.02 -4.45 -17.51
N LEU A 194 -35.21 -3.90 -17.23
CA LEU A 194 -35.79 -3.91 -15.89
C LEU A 194 -36.34 -5.29 -15.52
N ALA A 195 -35.92 -5.80 -14.37
CA ALA A 195 -36.48 -6.99 -13.74
C ALA A 195 -37.64 -6.64 -12.79
N ALA A 196 -38.47 -7.63 -12.47
CA ALA A 196 -39.52 -7.55 -11.45
C ALA A 196 -40.49 -6.36 -11.63
N ILE A 197 -40.81 -5.99 -12.87
CA ILE A 197 -41.73 -4.89 -13.18
C ILE A 197 -43.09 -5.17 -12.53
N THR A 198 -43.49 -4.29 -11.61
CA THR A 198 -44.72 -4.45 -10.83
C THR A 198 -45.48 -3.13 -10.81
N GLU A 199 -46.77 -3.19 -11.15
CA GLU A 199 -47.68 -2.07 -10.99
C GLU A 199 -48.01 -1.83 -9.51
N ARG A 200 -47.89 -0.59 -9.06
CA ARG A 200 -48.10 -0.19 -7.66
C ARG A 200 -49.37 0.63 -7.46
N SER A 201 -49.81 1.35 -8.49
CA SER A 201 -51.04 2.15 -8.47
C SER A 201 -51.55 2.36 -9.90
N ASP A 202 -52.86 2.24 -10.11
CA ASP A 202 -53.51 2.61 -11.37
C ASP A 202 -54.99 2.94 -11.13
N ALA A 203 -55.31 4.22 -11.15
CA ALA A 203 -56.67 4.73 -10.96
C ALA A 203 -56.78 6.20 -11.43
N GLY A 204 -57.99 6.76 -11.31
CA GLY A 204 -58.26 8.15 -11.70
C GLY A 204 -59.44 8.77 -10.95
N THR A 205 -59.94 9.88 -11.46
CA THR A 205 -61.09 10.60 -10.90
C THR A 205 -62.01 11.11 -12.01
N THR A 206 -63.28 11.32 -11.65
CA THR A 206 -64.25 12.07 -12.47
C THR A 206 -64.55 13.45 -11.90
N SER A 207 -63.68 13.96 -11.03
CA SER A 207 -63.79 15.32 -10.49
C SER A 207 -63.33 16.32 -11.57
N GLY A 208 -64.11 17.39 -11.79
CA GLY A 208 -63.79 18.37 -12.83
C GLY A 208 -63.84 17.74 -14.23
N ASN A 209 -62.73 17.81 -14.97
CA ASN A 209 -62.56 17.13 -16.25
C ASN A 209 -61.97 15.71 -16.12
N GLY A 210 -61.69 15.28 -14.89
CA GLY A 210 -61.07 14.00 -14.59
C GLY A 210 -59.64 13.85 -15.11
N GLY A 211 -59.07 12.67 -14.85
CA GLY A 211 -57.67 12.35 -15.07
C GLY A 211 -57.25 11.18 -14.18
N GLY A 212 -55.98 10.77 -14.25
CA GLY A 212 -55.49 9.67 -13.40
C GLY A 212 -54.00 9.38 -13.53
N ILE A 213 -53.51 8.48 -12.67
CA ILE A 213 -52.08 8.13 -12.57
C ILE A 213 -51.90 6.61 -12.55
N GLY A 214 -51.02 6.12 -13.43
CA GLY A 214 -50.39 4.80 -13.32
C GLY A 214 -48.98 4.93 -12.75
N VAL A 215 -48.62 4.10 -11.77
CA VAL A 215 -47.26 3.99 -11.21
C VAL A 215 -46.83 2.54 -11.18
N TRP A 216 -45.65 2.26 -11.73
CA TRP A 216 -45.00 0.96 -11.64
C TRP A 216 -43.53 1.12 -11.30
N ASP A 217 -42.93 0.06 -10.78
CA ASP A 217 -41.49 0.02 -10.54
C ASP A 217 -40.85 -1.26 -11.06
N GLY A 218 -39.55 -1.20 -11.33
CA GLY A 218 -38.72 -2.32 -11.74
C GLY A 218 -37.26 -2.10 -11.34
N ILE A 219 -36.50 -3.19 -11.23
CA ILE A 219 -35.11 -3.16 -10.77
C ILE A 219 -34.18 -3.12 -11.98
N ASN A 220 -33.30 -2.12 -12.02
CA ASN A 220 -32.13 -2.17 -12.90
C ASN A 220 -30.92 -2.69 -12.12
N ALA A 221 -30.57 -3.95 -12.34
CA ALA A 221 -29.51 -4.64 -11.59
C ALA A 221 -28.10 -4.13 -11.92
N THR A 222 -27.89 -3.56 -13.11
CA THR A 222 -26.56 -3.09 -13.55
C THR A 222 -26.66 -1.67 -14.09
N ALA A 223 -25.77 -0.80 -13.64
CA ALA A 223 -25.65 0.58 -14.10
C ALA A 223 -25.57 0.63 -15.63
N GLY A 224 -26.33 1.55 -16.22
CA GLY A 224 -26.42 1.66 -17.67
C GLY A 224 -27.78 2.18 -18.15
N ALA A 225 -27.97 2.17 -19.47
CA ALA A 225 -29.21 2.61 -20.08
C ALA A 225 -30.32 1.57 -19.87
N ILE A 226 -31.45 1.97 -19.27
CA ILE A 226 -32.58 1.06 -19.03
C ILE A 226 -33.47 0.87 -20.26
N GLY A 227 -33.26 1.63 -21.34
CA GLY A 227 -34.13 1.63 -22.51
C GLY A 227 -35.54 2.18 -22.21
N ASN A 228 -36.39 2.23 -23.22
CA ASN A 228 -37.76 2.72 -23.06
C ASN A 228 -38.66 1.64 -22.44
N THR A 229 -39.59 2.05 -21.57
CA THR A 229 -40.68 1.18 -21.10
C THR A 229 -41.93 1.47 -21.90
N THR A 230 -42.56 0.43 -22.45
CA THR A 230 -43.85 0.55 -23.15
C THR A 230 -44.98 0.01 -22.29
N ALA A 231 -46.13 0.68 -22.27
CA ALA A 231 -47.34 0.22 -21.60
C ALA A 231 -48.58 0.49 -22.47
N SER A 232 -49.62 -0.33 -22.29
CA SER A 232 -50.96 -0.07 -22.82
C SER A 232 -51.65 0.97 -21.96
N VAL A 233 -52.44 1.85 -22.57
CA VAL A 233 -53.25 2.86 -21.88
C VAL A 233 -54.62 3.01 -22.55
N THR A 234 -55.65 3.48 -21.85
CA THR A 234 -56.85 4.03 -22.50
C THR A 234 -56.45 5.15 -23.48
N SER A 235 -57.24 5.37 -24.53
CA SER A 235 -56.91 6.38 -25.56
C SER A 235 -56.81 7.79 -24.96
N SER A 236 -55.60 8.20 -24.59
CA SER A 236 -55.30 9.39 -23.80
C SER A 236 -54.00 10.05 -24.25
N ILE A 237 -53.85 11.34 -23.96
CA ILE A 237 -52.54 12.01 -23.93
C ILE A 237 -51.90 11.83 -22.56
N ASN A 238 -50.57 11.83 -22.50
CA ASN A 238 -49.86 11.52 -21.26
C ASN A 238 -48.75 12.52 -20.94
N ALA A 239 -48.51 12.70 -19.65
CA ALA A 239 -47.28 13.24 -19.10
C ALA A 239 -46.67 12.20 -18.18
N PHE A 240 -45.36 12.00 -18.21
CA PHE A 240 -44.72 10.93 -17.44
C PHE A 240 -43.40 11.36 -16.82
N LEU A 241 -43.06 10.70 -15.71
CA LEU A 241 -41.81 10.87 -14.98
C LEU A 241 -41.18 9.51 -14.69
N THR A 242 -39.85 9.43 -14.75
CA THR A 242 -39.03 8.30 -14.32
C THR A 242 -38.11 8.75 -13.20
N ILE A 243 -38.09 8.02 -12.09
CA ILE A 243 -37.24 8.28 -10.92
C ILE A 243 -36.49 6.98 -10.60
N ALA A 244 -35.18 6.94 -10.78
CA ALA A 244 -34.37 5.80 -10.39
C ALA A 244 -33.89 5.97 -8.94
N LEU A 245 -34.57 5.37 -7.97
CA LEU A 245 -34.18 5.42 -6.56
C LEU A 245 -32.82 4.74 -6.37
N LYS A 246 -31.92 5.45 -5.71
CA LYS A 246 -30.53 5.04 -5.50
C LYS A 246 -30.44 4.16 -4.26
N PRO A 247 -29.93 2.91 -4.36
CA PRO A 247 -29.78 2.05 -3.20
C PRO A 247 -28.88 2.71 -2.15
N ALA A 248 -29.13 2.46 -0.87
CA ALA A 248 -28.19 2.83 0.18
C ALA A 248 -26.94 1.93 0.14
N VAL A 249 -25.85 2.40 0.76
CA VAL A 249 -24.56 1.69 0.76
C VAL A 249 -24.56 0.65 1.89
N PRO A 250 -24.08 -0.59 1.69
CA PRO A 250 -23.94 -1.58 2.75
C PRO A 250 -23.00 -1.11 3.87
N SER A 251 -23.13 -1.67 5.07
CA SER A 251 -22.27 -1.32 6.22
C SER A 251 -21.81 -2.56 6.97
N PHE A 252 -20.77 -2.44 7.80
CA PHE A 252 -20.48 -3.44 8.82
C PHE A 252 -21.08 -3.00 10.16
N LEU A 253 -21.54 -3.97 10.93
CA LEU A 253 -21.70 -3.85 12.37
C LEU A 253 -20.51 -4.52 13.04
N VAL A 254 -19.77 -3.79 13.86
CA VAL A 254 -18.69 -4.32 14.70
C VAL A 254 -19.18 -4.36 16.15
N GLU A 255 -19.22 -5.56 16.72
CA GLU A 255 -19.78 -5.82 18.05
C GLU A 255 -18.91 -6.80 18.85
N ALA A 256 -19.19 -6.91 20.16
CA ALA A 256 -18.61 -7.98 20.96
C ALA A 256 -19.04 -9.35 20.42
N GLU A 257 -18.24 -10.40 20.61
CA GLU A 257 -18.56 -11.76 20.15
C GLU A 257 -19.95 -12.25 20.58
N GLY A 258 -20.38 -11.92 21.81
CA GLY A 258 -21.71 -12.23 22.34
C GLY A 258 -22.85 -11.32 21.85
N GLY A 259 -22.54 -10.35 20.98
CA GLY A 259 -23.43 -9.29 20.52
C GLY A 259 -23.41 -8.04 21.39
N GLY A 260 -23.80 -6.90 20.81
CA GLY A 260 -23.85 -5.60 21.49
C GLY A 260 -22.52 -4.85 21.55
N SER A 261 -22.48 -3.74 22.26
CA SER A 261 -21.30 -2.86 22.29
C SER A 261 -20.06 -3.56 22.84
N VAL A 262 -18.90 -3.27 22.26
CA VAL A 262 -17.61 -3.74 22.79
C VAL A 262 -17.38 -3.08 24.15
N GLY A 263 -17.32 -3.90 25.21
CA GLY A 263 -17.10 -3.42 26.58
C GLY A 263 -15.66 -2.98 26.84
N THR A 264 -15.38 -2.50 28.04
CA THR A 264 -14.03 -2.14 28.48
C THR A 264 -13.07 -3.33 28.39
N GLN A 265 -11.93 -3.13 27.76
CA GLN A 265 -10.86 -4.10 27.56
C GLN A 265 -9.64 -3.76 28.42
N ILE A 266 -8.71 -4.70 28.57
CA ILE A 266 -7.45 -4.49 29.30
C ILE A 266 -6.31 -4.53 28.26
N ALA A 267 -5.39 -3.56 28.33
CA ALA A 267 -4.23 -3.53 27.44
C ALA A 267 -3.48 -4.87 27.51
N GLY A 268 -2.98 -5.35 26.36
CA GLY A 268 -2.27 -6.62 26.28
C GLY A 268 -3.12 -7.88 26.56
N ILE A 269 -4.45 -7.79 26.69
CA ILE A 269 -5.34 -8.96 26.72
C ILE A 269 -6.14 -9.03 25.42
N SER A 270 -6.17 -10.20 24.80
CA SER A 270 -6.93 -10.41 23.57
C SER A 270 -8.43 -10.51 23.85
N PHE A 271 -9.23 -9.97 22.94
CA PHE A 271 -10.69 -10.09 22.95
C PHE A 271 -11.23 -10.34 21.55
N ASN A 272 -12.44 -10.89 21.47
CA ASN A 272 -13.06 -11.29 20.20
C ASN A 272 -14.14 -10.30 19.78
N LEU A 273 -14.13 -9.99 18.48
CA LEU A 273 -15.15 -9.22 17.80
C LEU A 273 -16.03 -10.14 16.96
N ARG A 274 -17.32 -9.80 16.88
CA ARG A 274 -18.21 -10.30 15.83
C ARG A 274 -18.44 -9.16 14.84
N ILE A 275 -18.37 -9.49 13.55
CA ILE A 275 -18.58 -8.51 12.47
C ILE A 275 -19.68 -9.03 11.56
N THR A 276 -20.71 -8.20 11.36
CA THR A 276 -21.86 -8.56 10.51
C THR A 276 -21.93 -7.58 9.35
N ALA A 277 -21.84 -8.07 8.12
CA ALA A 277 -22.19 -7.31 6.94
C ALA A 277 -23.70 -7.07 6.94
N ARG A 278 -24.12 -5.81 6.86
CA ARG A 278 -25.52 -5.41 6.89
C ARG A 278 -25.92 -4.78 5.57
N ASN A 279 -27.11 -5.16 5.12
CA ASN A 279 -27.86 -4.40 4.13
C ASN A 279 -28.22 -3.03 4.71
N SER A 280 -28.62 -2.11 3.84
CA SER A 280 -29.01 -0.76 4.23
C SER A 280 -30.25 -0.68 5.14
N ASP A 281 -31.07 -1.73 5.19
CA ASP A 281 -32.22 -1.84 6.09
C ASP A 281 -31.85 -2.40 7.48
N GLY A 282 -30.56 -2.62 7.74
CA GLY A 282 -30.03 -3.15 8.99
C GLY A 282 -30.08 -4.67 9.11
N THR A 283 -30.65 -5.38 8.13
CA THR A 283 -30.64 -6.85 8.08
C THR A 283 -29.27 -7.39 7.67
N THR A 284 -28.98 -8.66 7.96
CA THR A 284 -27.72 -9.30 7.55
C THR A 284 -27.66 -9.47 6.03
N ASN A 285 -26.58 -8.99 5.41
CA ASN A 285 -26.28 -9.24 4.00
C ASN A 285 -25.69 -10.65 3.85
N THR A 286 -26.55 -11.65 3.70
CA THR A 286 -26.14 -13.05 3.59
C THR A 286 -25.34 -13.38 2.32
N GLY A 287 -25.40 -12.50 1.31
CA GLY A 287 -24.61 -12.61 0.08
C GLY A 287 -23.16 -12.14 0.23
N PHE A 288 -22.82 -11.44 1.31
CA PHE A 288 -21.44 -11.01 1.57
C PHE A 288 -20.59 -12.18 2.08
N GLY A 289 -19.68 -12.66 1.22
CA GLY A 289 -18.67 -13.70 1.54
C GLY A 289 -17.22 -13.21 1.45
N GLY A 290 -17.01 -11.90 1.32
CA GLY A 290 -15.67 -11.29 1.22
C GLY A 290 -14.93 -11.22 2.55
N THR A 291 -13.78 -10.56 2.56
CA THR A 291 -13.02 -10.22 3.78
C THR A 291 -13.21 -8.74 4.13
N ALA A 292 -12.92 -8.38 5.38
CA ALA A 292 -12.82 -6.99 5.83
C ALA A 292 -11.39 -6.70 6.29
N THR A 293 -10.97 -5.43 6.29
CA THR A 293 -9.72 -4.97 6.89
C THR A 293 -10.02 -4.34 8.25
N ILE A 294 -9.36 -4.81 9.29
CA ILE A 294 -9.47 -4.27 10.66
C ILE A 294 -8.39 -3.22 10.90
N SER A 295 -8.84 -2.07 11.38
CA SER A 295 -7.99 -0.95 11.81
C SER A 295 -8.49 -0.39 13.14
N SER A 296 -7.66 0.40 13.80
CA SER A 296 -8.01 1.11 15.03
C SER A 296 -7.35 2.50 15.01
N ASP A 297 -7.95 3.48 15.68
CA ASP A 297 -7.30 4.75 16.02
C ASP A 297 -6.30 4.59 17.19
N GLY A 298 -6.36 3.48 17.90
CA GLY A 298 -5.33 2.96 18.79
C GLY A 298 -4.42 1.96 18.10
N TRP A 299 -3.51 1.38 18.88
CA TRP A 299 -2.45 0.54 18.32
C TRP A 299 -2.77 -0.93 18.58
N LEU A 300 -2.99 -1.67 17.51
CA LEU A 300 -3.25 -3.10 17.57
C LEU A 300 -1.93 -3.87 17.60
N SER A 301 -1.73 -4.71 18.61
CA SER A 301 -0.61 -5.66 18.68
C SER A 301 -0.92 -7.00 18.02
N ALA A 302 -2.20 -7.31 17.80
CA ALA A 302 -2.67 -8.45 17.03
C ALA A 302 -4.05 -8.19 16.41
N GLY A 303 -4.38 -8.92 15.34
CA GLY A 303 -5.71 -8.89 14.71
C GLY A 303 -5.99 -7.71 13.78
N TYR A 304 -4.98 -6.91 13.43
CA TYR A 304 -5.06 -5.87 12.41
C TYR A 304 -4.95 -6.44 10.99
N GLY A 305 -5.43 -5.70 9.99
CA GLY A 305 -5.36 -6.12 8.59
C GLY A 305 -6.53 -7.00 8.16
N ALA A 306 -6.34 -7.79 7.10
CA ALA A 306 -7.43 -8.57 6.50
C ALA A 306 -7.95 -9.68 7.42
N THR A 307 -9.27 -9.80 7.55
CA THR A 307 -9.97 -10.88 8.26
C THR A 307 -10.04 -12.15 7.41
N ALA A 308 -10.50 -13.24 8.03
CA ALA A 308 -11.05 -14.37 7.29
C ALA A 308 -12.31 -13.96 6.50
N ALA A 309 -12.70 -14.80 5.54
CA ALA A 309 -13.91 -14.61 4.75
C ALA A 309 -15.17 -14.76 5.61
N PHE A 310 -16.18 -13.94 5.34
CA PHE A 310 -17.46 -13.99 6.04
C PHE A 310 -18.27 -15.20 5.59
N VAL A 311 -19.07 -15.77 6.49
CA VAL A 311 -19.99 -16.88 6.17
C VAL A 311 -21.42 -16.37 6.36
N ASN A 312 -22.22 -16.38 5.30
CA ASN A 312 -23.59 -15.82 5.30
C ASN A 312 -23.64 -14.38 5.85
N GLY A 313 -22.67 -13.54 5.48
CA GLY A 313 -22.61 -12.15 5.94
C GLY A 313 -22.13 -11.96 7.37
N VAL A 314 -21.64 -13.00 8.06
CA VAL A 314 -21.17 -12.89 9.45
C VAL A 314 -19.76 -13.47 9.60
N LEU A 315 -18.86 -12.70 10.20
CA LEU A 315 -17.63 -13.16 10.81
C LEU A 315 -17.88 -13.32 12.31
N ALA A 316 -18.09 -14.55 12.75
CA ALA A 316 -18.58 -14.85 14.10
C ALA A 316 -17.56 -14.52 15.21
N SER A 317 -16.27 -14.61 14.91
CA SER A 317 -15.20 -14.35 15.87
C SER A 317 -13.93 -13.88 15.15
N HIS A 318 -13.41 -12.73 15.56
CA HIS A 318 -12.13 -12.18 15.13
C HIS A 318 -11.37 -11.64 16.33
N THR A 319 -10.22 -12.25 16.64
CA THR A 319 -9.44 -11.91 17.83
C THR A 319 -8.55 -10.69 17.57
N VAL A 320 -8.62 -9.70 18.46
CA VAL A 320 -7.80 -8.49 18.44
C VAL A 320 -7.12 -8.27 19.79
N ARG A 321 -6.01 -7.53 19.81
CA ARG A 321 -5.27 -7.16 21.02
C ARG A 321 -4.75 -5.73 20.92
N MET A 322 -4.97 -4.94 21.97
CA MET A 322 -4.61 -3.52 22.03
C MET A 322 -3.32 -3.31 22.81
N TRP A 323 -2.42 -2.50 22.26
CA TRP A 323 -1.14 -2.16 22.87
C TRP A 323 -1.28 -1.05 23.91
N ASN A 324 -1.94 0.05 23.54
CA ASN A 324 -2.08 1.26 24.35
C ASN A 324 -3.42 1.32 25.10
N THR A 325 -3.46 2.18 26.13
CA THR A 325 -4.65 2.47 26.93
C THR A 325 -5.34 3.76 26.49
N GLY A 326 -6.65 3.86 26.70
CA GLY A 326 -7.46 5.00 26.27
C GLY A 326 -8.80 4.60 25.67
N SER A 327 -9.50 5.59 25.11
CA SER A 327 -10.72 5.36 24.33
C SER A 327 -10.34 5.20 22.87
N PHE A 328 -10.76 4.09 22.26
CA PHE A 328 -10.41 3.74 20.90
C PHE A 328 -11.64 3.30 20.10
N THR A 329 -11.51 3.38 18.79
CA THR A 329 -12.49 2.95 17.80
C THR A 329 -11.85 1.92 16.88
N ILE A 330 -12.38 0.69 16.89
CA ILE A 330 -12.03 -0.31 15.89
C ILE A 330 -12.97 -0.15 14.69
N THR A 331 -12.39 -0.20 13.49
CA THR A 331 -13.08 -0.05 12.21
C THR A 331 -12.81 -1.25 11.31
N ALA A 332 -13.88 -1.83 10.77
CA ALA A 332 -13.85 -2.83 9.70
C ALA A 332 -14.15 -2.15 8.36
N THR A 333 -13.36 -2.44 7.32
CA THR A 333 -13.51 -1.80 6.01
C THR A 333 -13.31 -2.80 4.86
N ALA A 334 -14.20 -2.79 3.87
CA ALA A 334 -14.09 -3.55 2.63
C ALA A 334 -14.62 -2.70 1.47
N GLY A 335 -13.73 -2.14 0.65
CA GLY A 335 -14.14 -1.17 -0.37
C GLY A 335 -14.81 0.05 0.27
N SER A 336 -16.06 0.32 -0.11
CA SER A 336 -16.87 1.41 0.46
C SER A 336 -17.63 1.02 1.75
N ILE A 337 -17.71 -0.28 2.06
CA ILE A 337 -18.40 -0.81 3.23
C ILE A 337 -17.55 -0.57 4.47
N THR A 338 -18.11 0.12 5.46
CA THR A 338 -17.45 0.42 6.73
C THR A 338 -18.35 0.16 7.92
N GLY A 339 -17.74 -0.12 9.08
CA GLY A 339 -18.42 -0.26 10.36
C GLY A 339 -17.43 -0.09 11.49
N SER A 340 -17.87 0.51 12.60
CA SER A 340 -16.99 0.80 13.72
C SER A 340 -17.64 0.56 15.07
N SER A 341 -16.81 0.36 16.09
CA SER A 341 -17.21 0.23 17.49
C SER A 341 -16.20 0.93 18.38
N SER A 342 -16.68 1.77 19.29
CA SER A 342 -15.84 2.47 20.27
C SER A 342 -15.88 1.75 21.62
N PHE A 343 -14.72 1.66 22.28
CA PHE A 343 -14.54 1.00 23.56
C PHE A 343 -13.37 1.62 24.34
N GLU A 344 -13.28 1.30 25.62
CA GLU A 344 -12.21 1.75 26.50
C GLU A 344 -11.20 0.63 26.72
N VAL A 345 -9.91 0.96 26.76
CA VAL A 345 -8.82 0.06 27.14
C VAL A 345 -8.15 0.58 28.40
N VAL A 346 -8.25 -0.17 29.49
CA VAL A 346 -7.65 0.16 30.79
C VAL A 346 -6.26 -0.48 30.95
N PRO A 347 -5.39 0.08 31.81
CA PRO A 347 -4.05 -0.44 32.05
C PRO A 347 -4.01 -1.81 32.73
N MET A 348 -2.92 -2.54 32.50
CA MET A 348 -2.47 -3.67 33.32
C MET A 348 -1.89 -3.18 34.66
N LEU A 349 -1.64 -4.11 35.60
CA LEU A 349 -0.94 -3.81 36.86
C LEU A 349 0.47 -4.41 36.86
N GLN A 350 1.41 -3.70 37.48
CA GLN A 350 2.77 -4.15 37.76
C GLN A 350 3.10 -3.92 39.24
N ILE A 351 3.77 -4.86 39.89
CA ILE A 351 4.24 -4.76 41.28
C ILE A 351 5.77 -4.92 41.35
N LEU A 352 6.52 -3.95 41.85
CA LEU A 352 7.97 -4.01 42.02
C LEU A 352 8.30 -4.17 43.51
N VAL A 353 9.07 -5.20 43.84
CA VAL A 353 9.64 -5.40 45.19
C VAL A 353 11.09 -4.89 45.23
N PRO A 354 11.71 -4.68 46.41
CA PRO A 354 13.10 -4.20 46.49
C PRO A 354 14.06 -5.09 45.69
N GLY A 355 14.90 -4.49 44.85
CA GLY A 355 15.81 -5.22 43.93
C GLY A 355 15.26 -5.38 42.51
N GLU A 356 13.97 -5.12 42.30
CA GLU A 356 13.37 -5.07 40.97
C GLU A 356 13.24 -3.63 40.45
N SER A 357 13.37 -3.47 39.14
CA SER A 357 13.15 -2.21 38.44
C SER A 357 12.15 -2.39 37.30
N ALA A 358 11.35 -1.36 37.01
CA ALA A 358 10.50 -1.35 35.82
C ALA A 358 11.38 -1.38 34.57
N SER A 359 11.00 -2.22 33.61
CA SER A 359 11.64 -2.36 32.31
C SER A 359 10.60 -2.06 31.22
N PRO A 360 10.32 -0.76 30.97
CA PRO A 360 9.40 -0.35 29.92
C PRO A 360 10.04 -0.57 28.54
N VAL A 361 9.24 -1.00 27.58
CA VAL A 361 9.62 -1.10 26.18
C VAL A 361 9.08 0.12 25.46
N ALA A 362 9.98 1.04 25.10
CA ALA A 362 9.66 2.18 24.25
C ALA A 362 9.47 1.69 22.80
N TRP A 363 8.29 1.93 22.23
CA TRP A 363 7.97 1.58 20.85
C TRP A 363 8.04 2.81 19.94
N ASN A 364 8.76 2.69 18.82
CA ASN A 364 8.95 3.78 17.85
C ASN A 364 8.38 3.52 16.44
N GLY A 365 7.73 2.38 16.17
CA GLY A 365 7.05 2.10 14.89
C GLY A 365 6.59 0.64 14.68
N ILE A 366 5.68 0.42 13.72
CA ILE A 366 5.06 -0.90 13.39
C ILE A 366 6.07 -1.86 12.74
N PRO A 367 6.12 -3.17 13.10
CA PRO A 367 5.21 -3.89 14.01
C PRO A 367 5.66 -3.88 15.49
N PRO A 368 4.73 -3.98 16.45
CA PRO A 368 5.05 -4.14 17.88
C PRO A 368 5.86 -5.41 18.16
N PRO A 369 6.87 -5.33 19.06
CA PRO A 369 7.62 -6.51 19.46
C PRO A 369 6.66 -7.52 20.09
N PRO A 370 6.87 -8.83 19.88
CA PRO A 370 6.10 -9.85 20.57
C PRO A 370 6.21 -9.63 22.08
N SER A 371 5.06 -9.66 22.77
CA SER A 371 4.83 -9.41 24.21
C SER A 371 6.09 -9.00 24.99
N ALA A 372 6.19 -7.71 25.36
CA ALA A 372 7.24 -7.23 26.25
C ALA A 372 7.24 -8.09 27.52
N GLY A 373 8.34 -8.80 27.82
CA GLY A 373 8.39 -9.96 28.74
C GLY A 373 7.61 -9.84 30.06
N THR A 374 8.31 -9.70 31.20
CA THR A 374 7.66 -9.57 32.52
C THR A 374 7.48 -8.11 32.94
N GLY A 375 7.99 -7.17 32.13
CA GLY A 375 8.00 -5.73 32.41
C GLY A 375 8.96 -5.28 33.49
N LYS A 376 9.78 -6.18 34.02
CA LYS A 376 10.65 -5.92 35.16
C LYS A 376 12.02 -6.56 34.93
N THR A 377 13.05 -5.97 35.50
CA THR A 377 14.41 -6.53 35.57
C THR A 377 14.87 -6.59 37.02
N GLY A 378 15.95 -7.34 37.27
CA GLY A 378 16.46 -7.58 38.61
C GLY A 378 15.80 -8.77 39.29
N THR A 379 16.22 -9.03 40.52
CA THR A 379 15.66 -10.07 41.39
C THR A 379 15.35 -9.48 42.76
N PRO A 380 14.37 -10.01 43.49
CA PRO A 380 14.07 -9.55 44.84
C PRO A 380 15.30 -9.64 45.75
N THR A 381 15.68 -8.51 46.34
CA THR A 381 16.72 -8.45 47.38
C THR A 381 16.21 -9.02 48.69
N ASN A 382 17.10 -9.68 49.44
CA ASN A 382 16.78 -10.20 50.78
C ASN A 382 16.29 -9.07 51.70
N GLN A 383 15.10 -9.23 52.26
CA GLN A 383 14.57 -8.35 53.30
C GLN A 383 14.81 -8.95 54.68
N THR A 384 14.83 -8.13 55.72
CA THR A 384 14.92 -8.63 57.10
C THR A 384 13.52 -8.89 57.66
N ALA A 385 13.29 -10.08 58.22
CA ALA A 385 12.00 -10.40 58.84
C ALA A 385 11.66 -9.42 59.98
N GLY A 386 10.41 -8.94 59.99
CA GLY A 386 9.90 -7.98 60.97
C GLY A 386 10.27 -6.51 60.71
N VAL A 387 11.04 -6.22 59.65
CA VAL A 387 11.39 -4.86 59.24
C VAL A 387 10.50 -4.42 58.07
N ALA A 388 9.97 -3.21 58.14
CA ALA A 388 9.14 -2.65 57.08
C ALA A 388 9.99 -2.32 55.84
N PHE A 389 9.45 -2.59 54.66
CA PHE A 389 10.04 -2.19 53.37
C PHE A 389 8.97 -1.71 52.40
N ASN A 390 9.40 -1.05 51.33
CA ASN A 390 8.51 -0.45 50.34
C ASN A 390 8.39 -1.31 49.08
N ILE A 391 7.17 -1.42 48.55
CA ILE A 391 6.87 -1.95 47.22
C ILE A 391 6.25 -0.85 46.35
N THR A 392 6.37 -0.95 45.04
CA THR A 392 5.76 -0.01 44.09
C THR A 392 4.74 -0.72 43.21
N VAL A 393 3.54 -0.17 43.07
CA VAL A 393 2.53 -0.63 42.11
C VAL A 393 2.36 0.39 41.01
N ASN A 394 2.48 -0.05 39.76
CA ASN A 394 2.29 0.77 38.56
C ASN A 394 1.07 0.27 37.76
N ALA A 395 0.34 1.19 37.18
CA ALA A 395 -0.59 0.94 36.08
C ALA A 395 0.17 1.11 34.75
N VAL A 396 0.11 0.12 33.88
CA VAL A 396 0.95 0.05 32.69
C VAL A 396 0.20 -0.39 31.43
N ASP A 397 0.71 -0.02 30.25
CA ASP A 397 0.24 -0.54 28.96
C ASP A 397 0.89 -1.90 28.62
N GLU A 398 0.65 -2.44 27.40
CA GLU A 398 1.26 -3.71 26.98
C GLU A 398 2.80 -3.64 26.91
N GLY A 399 3.35 -2.45 26.67
CA GLY A 399 4.79 -2.19 26.66
C GLY A 399 5.38 -1.96 28.05
N TRP A 400 4.62 -2.12 29.13
CA TRP A 400 5.01 -1.81 30.51
C TRP A 400 5.32 -0.33 30.77
N ASN A 401 4.84 0.56 29.91
CA ASN A 401 4.96 2.01 30.12
C ASN A 401 3.91 2.47 31.13
N ILE A 402 4.30 3.34 32.07
CA ILE A 402 3.38 3.86 33.09
C ILE A 402 2.28 4.70 32.44
N VAL A 403 1.03 4.33 32.72
CA VAL A 403 -0.17 5.05 32.29
C VAL A 403 -0.47 6.12 33.32
N ASN A 404 0.08 7.31 33.12
CA ASN A 404 0.02 8.41 34.09
C ASN A 404 -1.39 8.99 34.34
N THR A 405 -2.39 8.61 33.55
CA THR A 405 -3.80 8.99 33.74
C THR A 405 -4.55 8.02 34.65
N ALA A 406 -3.96 6.88 35.01
CA ALA A 406 -4.61 5.87 35.83
C ALA A 406 -4.74 6.32 37.30
N THR A 407 -5.94 6.21 37.84
CA THR A 407 -6.29 6.62 39.23
C THR A 407 -6.92 5.48 40.02
N ASP A 408 -6.64 4.23 39.65
CA ASP A 408 -7.24 3.05 40.27
C ASP A 408 -6.94 2.92 41.76
N THR A 409 -7.91 2.45 42.55
CA THR A 409 -7.67 2.10 43.96
C THR A 409 -7.14 0.67 44.07
N VAL A 410 -5.88 0.54 44.49
CA VAL A 410 -5.18 -0.73 44.63
C VAL A 410 -5.31 -1.25 46.05
N THR A 411 -5.60 -2.55 46.19
CA THR A 411 -5.55 -3.30 47.45
C THR A 411 -4.37 -4.28 47.44
N ILE A 412 -3.67 -4.43 48.56
CA ILE A 412 -2.53 -5.35 48.71
C ILE A 412 -2.92 -6.53 49.60
N SER A 413 -2.55 -7.75 49.22
CA SER A 413 -2.60 -8.97 50.06
C SER A 413 -1.25 -9.69 50.06
N SER A 414 -1.03 -10.62 50.99
CA SER A 414 0.23 -11.37 51.12
C SER A 414 0.01 -12.86 51.40
N SER A 415 1.00 -13.69 51.06
CA SER A 415 1.08 -15.08 51.50
C SER A 415 1.59 -15.26 52.94
N ASP A 416 2.19 -14.22 53.57
CA ASP A 416 2.61 -14.27 54.96
C ASP A 416 1.39 -14.06 55.89
N PRO A 417 0.99 -15.05 56.71
CA PRO A 417 -0.16 -14.93 57.59
C PRO A 417 0.03 -13.89 58.71
N SER A 418 1.28 -13.47 58.97
CA SER A 418 1.63 -12.47 59.98
C SER A 418 2.08 -11.13 59.37
N ALA A 419 1.72 -10.87 58.11
CA ALA A 419 2.03 -9.62 57.45
C ALA A 419 1.24 -8.44 58.05
N ILE A 420 1.89 -7.28 58.11
CA ILE A 420 1.22 -6.00 58.34
C ILE A 420 1.11 -5.30 56.98
N LEU A 421 -0.13 -5.09 56.52
CA LEU A 421 -0.45 -4.56 55.19
C LEU A 421 -1.10 -3.17 55.27
N PRO A 422 -0.88 -2.30 54.27
CA PRO A 422 -1.47 -0.97 54.22
C PRO A 422 -2.95 -0.99 53.82
N SER A 423 -3.67 0.10 54.12
CA SER A 423 -5.04 0.31 53.63
C SER A 423 -5.08 0.48 52.09
N PRO A 424 -6.18 0.11 51.41
CA PRO A 424 -6.36 0.33 49.97
C PRO A 424 -6.17 1.79 49.57
N ALA A 425 -5.61 2.02 48.39
CA ALA A 425 -5.11 3.35 48.05
C ALA A 425 -5.04 3.62 46.53
N ALA A 426 -5.49 4.81 46.11
CA ALA A 426 -5.53 5.25 44.71
C ALA A 426 -4.14 5.53 44.12
N LEU A 427 -3.89 5.12 42.88
CA LEU A 427 -2.71 5.50 42.12
C LEU A 427 -2.67 7.01 41.88
N VAL A 428 -1.46 7.58 41.87
CA VAL A 428 -1.23 9.00 41.54
C VAL A 428 -0.23 9.05 40.40
N SER A 429 -0.63 9.61 39.27
CA SER A 429 0.16 9.55 38.03
C SER A 429 0.51 8.12 37.61
N GLY A 430 -0.42 7.18 37.77
CA GLY A 430 -0.23 5.77 37.39
C GLY A 430 0.70 4.96 38.31
N THR A 431 1.18 5.51 39.42
CA THR A 431 2.08 4.79 40.35
C THR A 431 1.71 5.04 41.81
N ARG A 432 2.06 4.10 42.70
CA ARG A 432 1.99 4.29 44.15
C ARG A 432 2.92 3.34 44.90
N THR A 433 3.57 3.87 45.93
CA THR A 433 4.38 3.10 46.88
C THR A 433 3.55 2.68 48.10
N PHE A 434 3.75 1.45 48.55
CA PHE A 434 3.10 0.83 49.70
C PHE A 434 4.17 0.30 50.67
N SER A 435 4.05 0.63 51.96
CA SER A 435 4.91 0.06 53.01
C SER A 435 4.28 -1.23 53.52
N VAL A 436 5.06 -2.31 53.54
CA VAL A 436 4.64 -3.64 54.01
C VAL A 436 5.64 -4.18 55.02
N THR A 437 5.17 -4.96 56.00
CA THR A 437 6.04 -5.71 56.92
C THR A 437 5.72 -7.18 56.81
N LEU A 438 6.72 -7.99 56.45
CA LEU A 438 6.64 -9.44 56.44
C LEU A 438 7.41 -9.97 57.65
N SER A 439 6.79 -10.84 58.44
CA SER A 439 7.25 -11.22 59.78
C SER A 439 7.81 -12.63 59.84
N THR A 440 7.55 -13.46 58.83
CA THR A 440 7.97 -14.86 58.80
C THR A 440 9.27 -15.02 58.00
N VAL A 441 10.30 -15.62 58.62
CA VAL A 441 11.57 -15.97 57.96
C VAL A 441 11.33 -17.08 56.94
N SER A 442 10.98 -16.70 55.70
CA SER A 442 10.83 -17.55 54.52
C SER A 442 10.57 -16.67 53.30
N SER A 443 10.61 -17.23 52.09
CA SER A 443 10.17 -16.48 50.90
C SER A 443 8.65 -16.28 50.89
N GLN A 444 8.19 -15.07 50.60
CA GLN A 444 6.77 -14.67 50.62
C GLN A 444 6.38 -13.92 49.35
N THR A 445 5.09 -13.81 49.05
CA THR A 445 4.55 -13.11 47.88
C THR A 445 3.54 -12.04 48.30
N LEU A 446 3.38 -11.03 47.44
CA LEU A 446 2.44 -9.93 47.58
C LEU A 446 1.56 -9.85 46.33
N THR A 447 0.26 -9.62 46.49
CA THR A 447 -0.69 -9.48 45.36
C THR A 447 -1.33 -8.11 45.40
N ALA A 448 -1.30 -7.40 44.26
CA ALA A 448 -2.03 -6.15 44.06
C ALA A 448 -3.31 -6.41 43.26
N SER A 449 -4.42 -5.77 43.64
CA SER A 449 -5.72 -5.94 42.99
C SER A 449 -6.53 -4.65 42.84
N VAL A 450 -7.32 -4.57 41.76
CA VAL A 450 -8.33 -3.53 41.45
C VAL A 450 -9.66 -4.23 41.13
N THR A 451 -10.81 -3.61 41.45
CA THR A 451 -12.13 -4.27 41.43
C THR A 451 -13.02 -3.99 40.21
N ALA A 452 -12.73 -2.96 39.40
CA ALA A 452 -13.57 -2.61 38.24
C ALA A 452 -12.77 -1.96 37.09
N PRO A 453 -12.54 -2.67 35.95
CA PRO A 453 -12.63 -4.13 35.84
C PRO A 453 -11.63 -4.81 36.77
N ILE A 454 -11.89 -6.07 37.13
CA ILE A 454 -11.02 -6.83 38.03
C ILE A 454 -9.65 -7.03 37.37
N ARG A 455 -8.59 -6.61 38.05
CA ARG A 455 -7.19 -6.80 37.62
C ARG A 455 -6.37 -7.22 38.82
N THR A 456 -5.53 -8.24 38.66
CA THR A 456 -4.68 -8.77 39.73
C THR A 456 -3.27 -9.06 39.22
N ILE A 457 -2.26 -8.86 40.07
CA ILE A 457 -0.88 -9.24 39.79
C ILE A 457 -0.19 -9.68 41.08
N THR A 458 0.54 -10.79 41.03
CA THR A 458 1.33 -11.30 42.16
C THR A 458 2.83 -11.05 41.92
N SER A 459 3.55 -10.67 42.97
CA SER A 459 4.99 -10.43 42.94
C SER A 459 5.78 -11.72 42.76
N THR A 460 7.03 -11.58 42.35
CA THR A 460 8.06 -12.59 42.58
C THR A 460 8.23 -12.84 44.09
N SER A 461 8.81 -13.99 44.46
CA SER A 461 8.99 -14.35 45.87
C SER A 461 10.07 -13.49 46.51
N VAL A 462 9.72 -12.79 47.59
CA VAL A 462 10.63 -11.94 48.37
C VAL A 462 11.31 -12.79 49.45
N PRO A 463 12.63 -13.02 49.40
CA PRO A 463 13.34 -13.77 50.42
C PRO A 463 13.50 -12.94 51.71
N LEU A 464 13.20 -13.55 52.86
CA LEU A 464 13.43 -12.95 54.18
C LEU A 464 14.56 -13.65 54.94
N ALA A 465 15.52 -12.88 55.44
CA ALA A 465 16.64 -13.33 56.26
C ALA A 465 16.55 -12.79 57.71
N ALA A 466 17.27 -13.45 58.62
CA ALA A 466 17.54 -12.90 59.95
C ALA A 466 18.56 -11.75 59.85
N ALA A 467 18.51 -10.77 60.76
CA ALA A 467 19.51 -9.69 60.83
C ALA A 467 20.91 -10.26 61.18
N VAL A 468 21.96 -9.89 60.44
CA VAL A 468 23.33 -10.40 60.61
C VAL A 468 24.31 -9.31 61.05
N VAL A 469 25.17 -9.62 62.04
CA VAL A 469 26.35 -8.86 62.48
C VAL A 469 27.56 -9.80 62.43
N GLY A 470 28.68 -9.42 61.81
CA GLY A 470 29.92 -10.22 61.82
C GLY A 470 31.18 -9.39 61.59
N GLY A 471 32.17 -9.48 62.48
CA GLY A 471 33.39 -8.66 62.52
C GLY A 471 34.69 -9.45 62.27
N GLY A 472 35.48 -9.01 61.29
CA GLY A 472 36.72 -9.66 60.83
C GLY A 472 37.67 -8.68 60.14
N PHE A 473 37.59 -8.65 58.83
CA PHE A 473 38.20 -7.70 57.90
C PHE A 473 37.15 -7.19 56.92
N ASN A 474 37.40 -6.05 56.31
CA ASN A 474 36.61 -5.55 55.18
C ASN A 474 37.53 -4.81 54.20
N VAL A 475 37.06 -4.51 52.99
CA VAL A 475 37.83 -3.74 52.00
C VAL A 475 37.04 -2.58 51.43
N CYS A 476 37.76 -1.58 50.92
CA CYS A 476 37.22 -0.47 50.16
C CYS A 476 38.22 -0.01 49.10
N ASP A 477 37.80 0.89 48.21
CA ASP A 477 38.75 1.56 47.32
C ASP A 477 39.79 2.41 48.06
N VAL A 478 40.98 2.51 47.49
CA VAL A 478 42.10 3.26 48.09
C VAL A 478 41.69 4.71 48.38
N GLY A 479 41.87 5.13 49.62
CA GLY A 479 41.52 6.48 50.08
C GLY A 479 40.03 6.67 50.44
N ALA A 480 39.20 5.64 50.35
CA ALA A 480 37.84 5.65 50.86
C ALA A 480 37.78 5.35 52.37
N SER A 481 36.62 5.61 53.00
CA SER A 481 36.43 5.39 54.44
C SER A 481 36.11 3.91 54.75
N CYS A 482 37.13 3.05 54.77
CA CYS A 482 37.01 1.62 55.08
C CYS A 482 36.47 1.36 56.52
N THR A 483 35.19 1.05 56.67
CA THR A 483 34.50 0.67 57.92
C THR A 483 33.52 -0.50 57.69
N ASN A 484 32.80 -0.96 58.71
CA ASN A 484 31.68 -1.92 58.58
C ASN A 484 30.30 -1.23 58.60
N ALA A 485 30.24 0.06 58.25
CA ALA A 485 29.01 0.84 58.32
C ALA A 485 28.00 0.43 57.24
N THR A 486 26.73 0.78 57.46
CA THR A 486 25.67 0.75 56.44
C THR A 486 25.43 2.18 55.93
N PRO A 487 25.52 2.45 54.61
CA PRO A 487 25.78 1.52 53.51
C PRO A 487 27.22 0.99 53.52
N SER A 488 27.43 -0.20 52.93
CA SER A 488 28.74 -0.85 52.85
C SER A 488 29.79 0.06 52.21
N THR A 489 31.04 -0.19 52.55
CA THR A 489 32.17 0.47 51.91
C THR A 489 32.28 0.05 50.44
N TYR A 490 32.14 1.01 49.52
CA TYR A 490 32.17 0.73 48.09
C TYR A 490 33.55 0.28 47.59
N VAL A 491 33.55 -0.80 46.82
CA VAL A 491 34.61 -1.19 45.89
C VAL A 491 34.05 -1.04 44.49
N HIS A 492 34.49 -0.04 43.74
CA HIS A 492 33.99 0.21 42.40
C HIS A 492 34.52 -0.83 41.40
N THR A 493 33.82 -1.02 40.28
CA THR A 493 34.23 -1.88 39.16
C THR A 493 35.71 -1.71 38.80
N LYS A 494 36.39 -2.79 38.41
CA LYS A 494 37.78 -2.80 37.89
C LYS A 494 37.84 -3.27 36.44
N LEU A 495 38.98 -3.10 35.79
CA LEU A 495 39.22 -3.55 34.41
C LEU A 495 40.10 -4.78 34.37
N ALA A 496 39.71 -5.78 33.59
CA ALA A 496 40.55 -6.93 33.29
C ALA A 496 41.86 -6.48 32.62
N GLY A 497 42.99 -7.00 33.11
CA GLY A 497 44.34 -6.68 32.67
C GLY A 497 44.92 -5.37 33.20
N ALA A 498 44.14 -4.53 33.90
CA ALA A 498 44.64 -3.31 34.52
C ALA A 498 45.03 -3.54 35.99
N PRO A 499 46.17 -3.01 36.47
CA PRO A 499 46.53 -3.12 37.88
C PRO A 499 45.62 -2.26 38.77
N PHE A 500 45.23 -2.79 39.92
CA PHE A 500 44.47 -2.03 40.94
C PHE A 500 44.89 -2.41 42.37
N SER A 501 44.70 -1.50 43.31
CA SER A 501 44.92 -1.72 44.74
C SER A 501 43.64 -1.46 45.52
N LEU A 502 43.53 -2.00 46.72
CA LEU A 502 42.40 -1.81 47.65
C LEU A 502 42.94 -1.48 49.04
N ASP A 503 42.15 -0.78 49.85
CA ASP A 503 42.46 -0.63 51.27
C ASP A 503 41.77 -1.76 52.06
N LEU A 504 42.53 -2.44 52.91
CA LEU A 504 42.09 -3.52 53.78
C LEU A 504 42.07 -3.03 55.23
N VAL A 505 40.91 -3.15 55.88
CA VAL A 505 40.71 -2.77 57.28
C VAL A 505 40.54 -3.98 58.17
N ALA A 506 41.25 -4.02 59.29
CA ALA A 506 40.99 -4.94 60.39
C ALA A 506 39.88 -4.36 61.27
N LEU A 507 38.85 -5.15 61.57
CA LEU A 507 37.70 -4.70 62.36
C LEU A 507 37.75 -5.25 63.79
N ASN A 508 36.84 -4.92 64.68
CA ASN A 508 36.58 -5.65 65.91
C ASN A 508 35.29 -6.47 65.73
N THR A 509 34.91 -7.27 66.72
CA THR A 509 33.64 -8.03 66.68
C THR A 509 32.40 -7.13 66.65
N ASP A 510 32.52 -5.88 67.11
CA ASP A 510 31.49 -4.85 67.04
C ASP A 510 31.47 -4.07 65.70
N GLY A 511 32.36 -4.41 64.76
CA GLY A 511 32.48 -3.75 63.45
C GLY A 511 33.26 -2.43 63.46
N SER A 512 33.78 -1.97 64.60
CA SER A 512 34.71 -0.83 64.66
C SER A 512 36.09 -1.20 64.10
N ARG A 513 36.94 -0.22 63.76
CA ARG A 513 38.31 -0.48 63.29
C ARG A 513 39.22 -0.95 64.44
N ASP A 514 39.92 -2.05 64.24
CA ASP A 514 40.93 -2.57 65.19
C ASP A 514 42.28 -1.88 64.95
N THR A 515 42.49 -0.77 65.65
CA THR A 515 43.68 0.06 65.54
C THR A 515 44.97 -0.62 66.00
N ASN A 516 44.86 -1.72 66.76
CA ASN A 516 46.00 -2.43 67.33
C ASN A 516 46.39 -3.68 66.53
N TYR A 517 45.68 -3.98 65.45
CA TYR A 517 45.96 -5.15 64.62
C TYR A 517 47.34 -5.04 63.96
N ASN A 518 48.23 -6.01 64.21
CA ASN A 518 49.64 -5.96 63.77
C ASN A 518 50.16 -7.32 63.23
N LYS A 519 49.29 -8.07 62.56
CA LYS A 519 49.62 -9.41 62.03
C LYS A 519 49.73 -9.41 60.52
N THR A 520 50.41 -10.43 60.01
CA THR A 520 50.43 -10.77 58.58
C THR A 520 49.12 -11.47 58.19
N VAL A 521 48.57 -11.12 57.03
CA VAL A 521 47.34 -11.68 56.47
C VAL A 521 47.57 -12.15 55.05
N SER A 522 46.98 -13.28 54.68
CA SER A 522 46.83 -13.68 53.28
C SER A 522 45.58 -13.03 52.71
N VAL A 523 45.71 -12.43 51.52
CA VAL A 523 44.63 -11.72 50.83
C VAL A 523 44.37 -12.39 49.50
N GLU A 524 43.12 -12.77 49.28
CA GLU A 524 42.67 -13.49 48.10
C GLU A 524 41.51 -12.76 47.45
N LEU A 525 41.51 -12.67 46.11
CA LEU A 525 40.28 -12.37 45.37
C LEU A 525 39.55 -13.67 45.08
N LEU A 526 38.25 -13.69 45.29
CA LEU A 526 37.39 -14.84 45.08
C LEU A 526 36.37 -14.55 43.98
N ASP A 527 36.11 -15.55 43.13
CA ASP A 527 34.99 -15.54 42.20
C ASP A 527 33.73 -15.88 42.98
N ALA A 528 32.87 -14.86 43.14
CA ALA A 528 31.65 -14.92 43.92
C ALA A 528 30.40 -15.16 43.04
N SER A 529 30.59 -15.49 41.76
CA SER A 529 29.50 -15.67 40.79
C SER A 529 28.55 -16.83 41.14
N ASP A 530 29.00 -17.84 41.90
CA ASP A 530 28.15 -18.92 42.45
C ASP A 530 27.72 -18.62 43.89
N ASN A 531 26.49 -18.12 44.04
CA ASN A 531 25.87 -17.79 45.33
C ASN A 531 24.90 -18.86 45.86
N SER A 532 24.96 -20.10 45.37
CA SER A 532 24.02 -21.18 45.73
C SER A 532 24.13 -21.69 47.18
N GLY A 533 25.23 -21.43 47.89
CA GLY A 533 25.45 -21.83 49.29
C GLY A 533 24.79 -20.92 50.32
N ALA A 534 24.99 -21.18 51.63
CA ALA A 534 24.76 -20.21 52.71
C ALA A 534 26.06 -19.46 53.03
N LEU A 535 25.97 -18.24 53.56
CA LEU A 535 27.13 -17.54 54.11
C LEU A 535 27.52 -18.21 55.43
N ASP A 536 28.81 -18.46 55.63
CA ASP A 536 29.34 -18.86 56.94
C ASP A 536 29.39 -17.66 57.90
N SER A 537 29.83 -17.90 59.14
CA SER A 537 29.98 -16.85 60.16
C SER A 537 30.97 -15.75 59.76
N ASP A 538 31.86 -16.05 58.81
CA ASP A 538 32.91 -15.17 58.32
C ASP A 538 32.47 -14.40 57.06
N GLN A 539 31.18 -14.48 56.70
CA GLN A 539 30.60 -13.91 55.47
C GLN A 539 31.19 -14.50 54.17
N CYS A 540 31.78 -15.69 54.24
CA CYS A 540 32.31 -16.40 53.09
C CYS A 540 31.36 -17.53 52.65
N ARG A 541 31.44 -17.95 51.38
CA ARG A 541 30.81 -19.17 50.88
C ARG A 541 31.85 -20.19 50.48
N SER A 542 31.54 -21.48 50.66
CA SER A 542 32.38 -22.58 50.19
C SER A 542 32.35 -22.77 48.66
N SER A 543 31.33 -22.22 47.99
CA SER A 543 31.21 -22.23 46.53
C SER A 543 32.15 -21.24 45.82
N TRP A 544 32.64 -20.23 46.53
CA TRP A 544 33.52 -19.22 45.96
C TRP A 544 34.94 -19.75 45.77
N SER A 545 35.46 -19.60 44.56
CA SER A 545 36.79 -20.10 44.18
C SER A 545 37.84 -19.00 44.17
N THR A 546 39.11 -19.32 44.48
CA THR A 546 40.18 -18.32 44.51
C THR A 546 40.61 -17.93 43.09
N ILE A 547 40.56 -16.63 42.78
CA ILE A 547 41.05 -16.02 41.52
C ILE A 547 42.55 -15.77 41.60
N VAL A 548 42.99 -15.07 42.64
CA VAL A 548 44.39 -14.73 42.87
C VAL A 548 44.66 -14.60 44.36
N THR A 549 45.83 -15.07 44.81
CA THR A 549 46.37 -14.85 46.15
C THR A 549 47.51 -13.84 46.05
N LEU A 550 47.47 -12.78 46.86
CA LEU A 550 48.53 -11.79 46.90
C LEU A 550 49.81 -12.41 47.47
N SER A 551 50.96 -12.16 46.81
CA SER A 551 52.26 -12.65 47.26
C SER A 551 53.33 -11.57 47.06
N PRO A 552 54.16 -11.26 48.08
CA PRO A 552 54.13 -11.82 49.45
C PRO A 552 52.89 -11.37 50.25
N ASP A 553 52.57 -12.11 51.32
CA ASP A 553 51.45 -11.77 52.22
C ASP A 553 51.68 -10.40 52.88
N PRO A 554 50.72 -9.45 52.81
CA PRO A 554 50.85 -8.15 53.44
C PRO A 554 50.79 -8.23 54.97
N SER A 555 51.49 -7.31 55.64
CA SER A 555 51.55 -7.26 57.11
C SER A 555 51.06 -5.92 57.63
N PHE A 556 50.19 -5.96 58.64
CA PHE A 556 49.85 -4.78 59.43
C PHE A 556 50.96 -4.49 60.44
N SER A 557 51.29 -3.21 60.59
CA SER A 557 52.20 -2.67 61.59
C SER A 557 51.48 -1.65 62.48
N ALA A 558 52.04 -1.35 63.65
CA ALA A 558 51.42 -0.40 64.59
C ALA A 558 51.14 1.00 63.96
N PRO A 559 52.01 1.57 63.11
CA PRO A 559 51.72 2.82 62.40
C PRO A 559 50.52 2.77 61.45
N ASP A 560 50.14 1.60 60.94
CA ASP A 560 49.03 1.44 59.99
C ASP A 560 47.67 1.63 60.66
N ASN A 561 47.63 1.59 62.00
CA ASN A 561 46.44 1.82 62.80
C ASN A 561 45.27 0.90 62.37
N GLY A 562 45.56 -0.32 61.89
CA GLY A 562 44.55 -1.28 61.41
C GLY A 562 44.02 -1.07 59.97
N LEU A 563 44.70 -0.29 59.13
CA LEU A 563 44.36 -0.09 57.70
C LEU A 563 45.64 -0.14 56.85
N ILE A 564 45.67 -1.02 55.85
CA ILE A 564 46.79 -1.10 54.90
C ILE A 564 46.26 -1.10 53.47
N THR A 565 47.04 -0.59 52.53
CA THR A 565 46.77 -0.76 51.10
C THR A 565 47.35 -2.08 50.62
N VAL A 566 46.54 -2.91 49.97
CA VAL A 566 46.90 -4.22 49.43
C VAL A 566 46.84 -4.22 47.91
N GLY A 567 47.77 -4.92 47.27
CA GLY A 567 47.97 -4.95 45.82
C GLY A 567 49.36 -4.43 45.40
N PRO A 568 49.56 -4.09 44.12
CA PRO A 568 48.56 -4.12 43.06
C PRO A 568 48.18 -5.56 42.65
N PHE A 569 46.89 -5.80 42.46
CA PHE A 569 46.35 -6.98 41.79
C PHE A 569 46.39 -6.76 40.28
N THR A 570 46.71 -7.80 39.51
CA THR A 570 46.56 -7.80 38.04
C THR A 570 45.81 -9.07 37.65
N VAL A 571 44.55 -8.91 37.25
CA VAL A 571 43.66 -10.02 36.89
C VAL A 571 43.36 -9.94 35.41
N SER A 572 43.89 -10.88 34.61
CA SER A 572 43.75 -10.86 33.14
C SER A 572 42.34 -11.21 32.64
N ASN A 573 41.57 -11.95 33.44
CA ASN A 573 40.24 -12.43 33.10
C ASN A 573 39.15 -11.49 33.65
N ALA A 574 37.96 -11.56 33.06
CA ALA A 574 36.79 -10.87 33.57
C ALA A 574 36.04 -11.72 34.61
N TYR A 575 35.41 -11.06 35.57
CA TYR A 575 34.60 -11.68 36.63
C TYR A 575 33.42 -10.76 36.96
N ARG A 576 32.19 -11.29 36.90
CA ARG A 576 30.97 -10.49 37.11
C ARG A 576 30.69 -10.18 38.58
N ASP A 577 31.24 -10.98 39.48
CA ASP A 577 31.06 -10.86 40.93
C ASP A 577 32.34 -11.33 41.64
N VAL A 578 33.04 -10.40 42.30
CA VAL A 578 34.30 -10.63 43.01
C VAL A 578 34.15 -10.17 44.46
N ARG A 579 34.68 -10.99 45.37
CA ARG A 579 34.86 -10.63 46.79
C ARG A 579 36.29 -10.79 47.22
N VAL A 580 36.69 -10.07 48.26
CA VAL A 580 38.02 -10.19 48.85
C VAL A 580 37.94 -11.03 50.11
N ARG A 581 38.81 -12.03 50.27
CA ARG A 581 38.99 -12.78 51.51
C ARG A 581 40.31 -12.43 52.14
N ALA A 582 40.30 -12.11 53.43
CA ALA A 582 41.50 -11.93 54.22
C ALA A 582 41.54 -12.96 55.35
N THR A 583 42.69 -13.62 55.51
CA THR A 583 42.91 -14.64 56.54
C THR A 583 44.22 -14.35 57.27
N SER A 584 44.20 -14.28 58.60
CA SER A 584 45.42 -14.14 59.40
C SER A 584 46.33 -15.35 59.19
N VAL A 585 47.59 -15.12 58.81
CA VAL A 585 48.59 -16.19 58.66
C VAL A 585 49.43 -16.42 59.92
N SER A 586 49.36 -15.51 60.90
CA SER A 586 49.99 -15.65 62.21
C SER A 586 49.10 -15.13 63.35
N GLY A 587 49.05 -15.86 64.47
CA GLY A 587 48.17 -15.54 65.62
C GLY A 587 46.83 -16.29 65.60
N PRO A 588 45.86 -15.92 66.46
CA PRO A 588 44.54 -16.57 66.48
C PRO A 588 43.83 -16.41 65.12
N PRO A 589 43.17 -17.48 64.62
CA PRO A 589 42.62 -17.50 63.28
C PRO A 589 41.50 -16.46 63.14
N ARG A 590 41.72 -15.52 62.23
CA ARG A 590 40.75 -14.52 61.82
C ARG A 590 40.57 -14.59 60.31
N ARG A 591 39.35 -14.81 59.86
CA ARG A 591 38.98 -14.90 58.44
C ARG A 591 37.70 -14.12 58.23
N SER A 592 37.62 -13.39 57.12
CA SER A 592 36.35 -12.89 56.61
C SER A 592 36.42 -12.58 55.13
N CYS A 593 35.25 -12.55 54.51
CA CYS A 593 35.07 -12.02 53.17
C CYS A 593 34.53 -10.58 53.25
N SER A 594 34.84 -9.78 52.24
CA SER A 594 34.38 -8.40 52.11
C SER A 594 32.86 -8.32 52.18
N SER A 595 32.36 -7.24 52.78
CA SER A 595 30.92 -6.98 52.85
C SER A 595 30.36 -6.63 51.47
N ASP A 596 31.11 -5.84 50.72
CA ASP A 596 30.83 -5.44 49.34
C ASP A 596 31.38 -6.44 48.32
N ASN A 597 30.78 -6.44 47.13
CA ASN A 597 31.23 -7.18 45.96
C ASN A 597 31.31 -6.26 44.74
N PHE A 598 32.17 -6.59 43.79
CA PHE A 598 32.45 -5.74 42.63
C PHE A 598 32.72 -6.57 41.37
N ALA A 599 32.61 -5.95 40.20
CA ALA A 599 32.93 -6.59 38.92
C ALA A 599 34.35 -6.25 38.45
N ILE A 600 34.99 -7.19 37.76
CA ILE A 600 36.19 -6.97 36.94
C ILE A 600 35.75 -7.15 35.49
N ARG A 601 35.48 -6.05 34.77
CA ARG A 601 34.90 -6.12 33.42
C ARG A 601 35.96 -6.09 32.30
N PRO A 602 35.62 -6.58 31.10
CA PRO A 602 36.42 -6.34 29.89
C PRO A 602 36.53 -4.84 29.53
N THR A 603 37.54 -4.51 28.72
CA THR A 603 37.76 -3.14 28.22
C THR A 603 37.06 -2.87 26.89
N ALA A 604 36.91 -3.88 26.02
CA ALA A 604 36.25 -3.74 24.73
C ALA A 604 35.77 -5.11 24.19
N LEU A 605 34.91 -5.05 23.17
CA LEU A 605 34.53 -6.18 22.32
C LEU A 605 35.20 -6.06 20.95
N THR A 606 35.56 -7.20 20.34
CA THR A 606 35.93 -7.29 18.92
C THR A 606 34.84 -8.05 18.18
N VAL A 607 34.29 -7.45 17.14
CA VAL A 607 33.17 -8.04 16.38
C VAL A 607 33.67 -8.55 15.03
N THR A 608 33.33 -9.79 14.69
CA THR A 608 33.71 -10.44 13.43
C THR A 608 32.54 -11.21 12.82
N SER A 609 32.62 -11.49 11.52
CA SER A 609 31.71 -12.41 10.82
C SER A 609 32.52 -13.37 9.96
N THR A 610 32.09 -14.62 9.85
CA THR A 610 32.74 -15.63 8.99
C THR A 610 31.99 -15.87 7.68
N ASN A 611 30.73 -15.45 7.58
CA ASN A 611 29.93 -15.60 6.36
C ASN A 611 29.52 -14.26 5.68
N ALA A 612 29.65 -13.13 6.38
CA ALA A 612 29.53 -11.78 5.80
C ALA A 612 30.91 -11.18 5.49
N THR A 613 31.70 -11.86 4.66
CA THR A 613 33.12 -11.54 4.42
C THR A 613 33.39 -10.65 3.22
N ASN A 614 32.43 -10.46 2.32
CA ASN A 614 32.62 -9.64 1.13
C ASN A 614 32.40 -8.15 1.43
N ALA A 615 33.48 -7.37 1.51
CA ALA A 615 33.42 -5.92 1.68
C ALA A 615 33.27 -5.13 0.35
N GLY A 616 33.25 -5.82 -0.79
CA GLY A 616 33.11 -5.24 -2.12
C GLY A 616 31.67 -4.85 -2.48
N THR A 617 31.52 -4.14 -3.60
CA THR A 617 30.22 -3.82 -4.22
C THR A 617 29.77 -4.86 -5.26
N SER A 618 30.61 -5.86 -5.53
CA SER A 618 30.37 -6.98 -6.44
C SER A 618 30.97 -8.28 -5.87
N GLY A 619 30.66 -9.41 -6.49
CA GLY A 619 31.23 -10.72 -6.12
C GLY A 619 30.48 -11.42 -4.98
N ALA A 620 31.03 -12.55 -4.55
CA ALA A 620 30.45 -13.43 -3.53
C ALA A 620 31.27 -13.40 -2.21
N PRO A 621 30.65 -13.70 -1.05
CA PRO A 621 29.21 -13.91 -0.86
C PRO A 621 28.39 -12.64 -1.12
N ALA A 622 27.19 -12.82 -1.66
CA ALA A 622 26.16 -11.79 -1.75
C ALA A 622 24.98 -12.28 -0.90
N ILE A 623 24.55 -11.46 0.06
CA ILE A 623 23.56 -11.83 1.06
C ILE A 623 22.31 -11.01 0.76
N LYS A 624 21.16 -11.65 0.56
CA LYS A 624 19.91 -10.89 0.39
C LYS A 624 19.58 -10.16 1.69
N THR A 625 19.08 -8.94 1.60
CA THR A 625 18.52 -8.24 2.77
C THR A 625 17.51 -9.12 3.50
N GLY A 626 17.59 -9.18 4.83
CA GLY A 626 16.76 -10.07 5.64
C GLY A 626 17.25 -11.53 5.74
N ALA A 627 18.22 -11.97 4.92
CA ALA A 627 18.83 -13.28 5.08
C ALA A 627 19.80 -13.32 6.26
N ASN A 628 19.94 -14.51 6.86
CA ASN A 628 20.76 -14.70 8.04
C ASN A 628 22.27 -14.65 7.71
N PHE A 629 23.02 -13.97 8.57
CA PHE A 629 24.47 -14.01 8.64
C PHE A 629 24.90 -14.11 10.12
N ASN A 630 26.17 -14.43 10.35
CA ASN A 630 26.69 -14.59 11.70
C ASN A 630 27.48 -13.36 12.17
N LEU A 631 27.37 -13.08 13.47
CA LEU A 631 28.26 -12.17 14.17
C LEU A 631 28.80 -12.86 15.43
N THR A 632 30.07 -12.64 15.69
CA THR A 632 30.77 -13.06 16.90
C THR A 632 31.36 -11.84 17.58
N ALA A 633 31.03 -11.63 18.86
CA ALA A 633 31.62 -10.64 19.72
C ALA A 633 32.56 -11.34 20.71
N ALA A 634 33.85 -11.01 20.64
CA ALA A 634 34.89 -11.58 21.49
C ALA A 634 35.41 -10.55 22.50
N ALA A 635 35.50 -10.97 23.76
CA ALA A 635 36.12 -10.27 24.88
C ALA A 635 37.32 -11.09 25.42
N VAL A 636 37.77 -10.76 26.63
CA VAL A 636 38.73 -11.59 27.40
C VAL A 636 38.03 -12.80 28.04
N VAL A 637 38.81 -13.82 28.38
CA VAL A 637 38.34 -15.00 29.14
C VAL A 637 37.66 -14.57 30.43
N GLY A 638 36.61 -15.28 30.84
CA GLY A 638 35.77 -14.98 31.99
C GLY A 638 34.56 -14.08 31.68
N TYR A 639 34.50 -13.49 30.48
CA TYR A 639 33.26 -12.84 30.03
C TYR A 639 32.19 -13.88 29.69
N ASP A 640 31.04 -13.78 30.36
CA ASP A 640 29.89 -14.68 30.24
C ASP A 640 28.57 -13.95 29.91
N GLY A 641 28.65 -12.66 29.60
CA GLY A 641 27.49 -11.82 29.31
C GLY A 641 26.90 -12.02 27.91
N THR A 642 25.78 -11.36 27.66
CA THR A 642 25.08 -11.38 26.36
C THR A 642 25.07 -9.97 25.78
N PRO A 643 25.92 -9.65 24.80
CA PRO A 643 25.95 -8.33 24.20
C PRO A 643 24.63 -7.96 23.49
N GLY A 644 24.26 -6.69 23.55
CA GLY A 644 23.22 -6.06 22.75
C GLY A 644 23.77 -5.31 21.54
N ILE A 645 22.88 -4.89 20.64
CA ILE A 645 23.20 -4.06 19.47
C ILE A 645 22.42 -2.74 19.56
N ASP A 646 23.14 -1.62 19.42
CA ASP A 646 22.59 -0.28 19.27
C ASP A 646 22.50 0.09 17.78
N ASN A 647 21.28 0.04 17.24
CA ASN A 647 21.02 0.34 15.84
C ASN A 647 21.32 1.80 15.44
N SER A 648 21.41 2.73 16.41
CA SER A 648 21.78 4.12 16.12
C SER A 648 23.27 4.29 15.78
N LYS A 649 24.09 3.26 16.04
CA LYS A 649 25.54 3.25 15.80
C LYS A 649 25.95 2.37 14.64
N ILE A 650 25.00 1.88 13.85
CA ILE A 650 25.26 1.16 12.62
C ILE A 650 25.64 2.16 11.53
N ALA A 651 26.71 1.86 10.79
CA ALA A 651 27.17 2.66 9.67
C ALA A 651 26.86 1.93 8.36
N GLY A 652 26.36 2.66 7.37
CA GLY A 652 26.15 2.17 6.01
C GLY A 652 26.30 3.31 5.01
N THR A 653 26.65 2.99 3.77
CA THR A 653 26.75 3.97 2.68
C THR A 653 25.85 3.55 1.51
N PRO A 654 25.03 4.45 0.95
CA PRO A 654 24.83 5.85 1.38
C PRO A 654 24.04 6.03 2.69
N THR A 655 23.15 5.10 3.04
CA THR A 655 22.37 5.15 4.30
C THR A 655 22.56 3.87 5.12
N ALA A 656 22.55 3.96 6.44
CA ALA A 656 22.57 2.78 7.31
C ALA A 656 21.17 2.14 7.39
N GLY A 657 21.12 0.82 7.28
CA GLY A 657 19.97 0.00 7.66
C GLY A 657 20.05 -0.42 9.12
N ALA A 658 19.16 -1.34 9.52
CA ALA A 658 19.14 -1.94 10.84
C ALA A 658 19.71 -3.36 10.81
N ILE A 659 20.50 -3.70 11.84
CA ILE A 659 20.85 -5.08 12.18
C ILE A 659 19.85 -5.58 13.21
N GLY A 660 19.14 -6.65 12.87
CA GLY A 660 18.34 -7.45 13.82
C GLY A 660 19.04 -8.76 14.16
N GLY A 661 18.55 -9.43 15.20
CA GLY A 661 19.14 -10.66 15.77
C GLY A 661 19.71 -10.44 17.17
N SER A 662 20.17 -11.52 17.79
CA SER A 662 20.71 -11.49 19.16
C SER A 662 21.93 -12.38 19.29
N PHE A 663 22.85 -11.99 20.16
CA PHE A 663 23.93 -12.86 20.60
C PHE A 663 23.41 -13.90 21.60
N ASN A 664 24.03 -15.07 21.63
CA ASN A 664 23.94 -15.96 22.79
C ASN A 664 24.84 -15.43 23.94
N ALA A 665 24.65 -15.95 25.14
CA ALA A 665 25.59 -15.70 26.24
C ALA A 665 27.01 -16.16 25.85
N ALA A 666 28.01 -15.38 26.24
CA ALA A 666 29.40 -15.71 26.00
C ALA A 666 29.80 -16.96 26.80
N SER A 667 30.68 -17.78 26.23
CA SER A 667 31.32 -18.84 27.00
C SER A 667 32.39 -18.22 27.91
N ALA A 668 32.26 -18.38 29.22
CA ALA A 668 33.27 -17.91 30.18
C ALA A 668 34.69 -18.47 29.92
N LEU A 669 34.79 -19.63 29.24
CA LEU A 669 36.08 -20.24 28.88
C LEU A 669 36.83 -19.46 27.79
N THR A 670 36.11 -18.81 26.88
CA THR A 670 36.68 -18.16 25.69
C THR A 670 36.40 -16.66 25.62
N GLY A 671 35.40 -16.15 26.35
CA GLY A 671 34.92 -14.78 26.28
C GLY A 671 34.16 -14.45 24.99
N THR A 672 33.64 -15.45 24.28
CA THR A 672 33.03 -15.27 22.95
C THR A 672 31.52 -15.49 22.97
N ALA A 673 30.76 -14.47 22.57
CA ALA A 673 29.33 -14.53 22.29
C ALA A 673 29.10 -14.56 20.77
N SER A 674 28.31 -15.52 20.28
CA SER A 674 28.01 -15.67 18.85
C SER A 674 26.51 -15.78 18.61
N GLY A 675 26.08 -15.34 17.44
CA GLY A 675 24.73 -15.59 16.91
C GLY A 675 24.77 -15.77 15.40
N ASP A 676 23.91 -16.66 14.89
CA ASP A 676 23.87 -17.06 13.47
C ASP A 676 22.60 -16.57 12.75
N ALA A 677 21.72 -15.87 13.46
CA ALA A 677 20.44 -15.37 12.96
C ALA A 677 20.40 -13.83 12.88
N PHE A 678 21.55 -13.19 12.67
CA PHE A 678 21.56 -11.75 12.40
C PHE A 678 21.11 -11.49 10.97
N PHE A 679 20.44 -10.37 10.75
CA PHE A 679 20.00 -9.95 9.41
C PHE A 679 20.11 -8.44 9.28
N TYR A 680 20.27 -7.97 8.04
CA TYR A 680 20.42 -6.55 7.73
C TYR A 680 19.33 -6.09 6.77
N SER A 681 18.76 -4.92 7.02
CA SER A 681 17.56 -4.43 6.34
C SER A 681 17.81 -3.70 5.02
N GLU A 682 19.06 -3.38 4.69
CA GLU A 682 19.39 -2.45 3.59
C GLU A 682 20.48 -3.02 2.67
N VAL A 683 20.53 -2.54 1.43
CA VAL A 683 21.56 -2.89 0.44
C VAL A 683 22.89 -2.23 0.81
N GLY A 684 23.99 -2.89 0.49
CA GLY A 684 25.34 -2.36 0.64
C GLY A 684 26.21 -3.14 1.61
N ASN A 685 27.18 -2.48 2.23
CA ASN A 685 28.05 -3.06 3.25
C ASN A 685 27.77 -2.38 4.59
N VAL A 686 27.80 -3.13 5.69
CA VAL A 686 27.49 -2.61 7.03
C VAL A 686 28.76 -2.44 7.86
N GLY A 687 28.89 -1.36 8.61
CA GLY A 687 29.94 -1.20 9.63
C GLY A 687 29.35 -0.82 10.97
N LEU A 688 30.23 -0.72 11.95
CA LEU A 688 29.89 -0.50 13.34
C LEU A 688 30.69 0.69 13.87
N ASN A 689 30.02 1.72 14.37
CA ASN A 689 30.71 2.74 15.16
C ASN A 689 31.11 2.16 16.53
N ALA A 690 32.01 2.85 17.24
CA ALA A 690 32.43 2.42 18.57
C ALA A 690 31.22 2.24 19.50
N ASN A 691 31.22 1.14 20.27
CA ASN A 691 30.15 0.74 21.17
C ASN A 691 28.81 0.40 20.51
N ALA A 692 28.79 0.05 19.21
CA ALA A 692 27.56 -0.40 18.52
C ALA A 692 27.06 -1.75 19.06
N VAL A 693 27.98 -2.71 19.26
CA VAL A 693 27.74 -3.90 20.09
C VAL A 693 28.24 -3.60 21.50
N TYR A 694 27.44 -3.86 22.54
CA TYR A 694 27.78 -3.50 23.91
C TYR A 694 27.18 -4.43 24.97
N ASP A 695 27.73 -4.40 26.18
CA ASP A 695 27.12 -5.01 27.37
C ASP A 695 27.10 -3.97 28.49
N SER A 696 25.92 -3.75 29.06
CA SER A 696 25.68 -2.84 30.19
C SER A 696 25.23 -3.56 31.45
N SER A 697 25.14 -4.89 31.43
CA SER A 697 24.61 -5.73 32.50
C SER A 697 25.69 -6.50 33.26
N PHE A 698 26.87 -6.66 32.67
CA PHE A 698 27.97 -7.43 33.26
C PHE A 698 28.44 -6.88 34.61
N THR A 699 28.30 -5.57 34.85
CA THR A 699 28.68 -4.92 36.12
C THR A 699 27.51 -4.73 37.08
N SER A 700 26.44 -5.53 36.97
CA SER A 700 25.20 -5.30 37.74
C SER A 700 25.38 -5.28 39.26
N VAL A 701 26.41 -5.95 39.79
CA VAL A 701 26.77 -5.90 41.21
C VAL A 701 27.19 -4.51 41.68
N ASP A 702 27.72 -3.69 40.77
CA ASP A 702 28.18 -2.32 41.03
C ASP A 702 27.16 -1.25 40.62
N GLN A 703 25.97 -1.60 40.12
CA GLN A 703 25.01 -0.59 39.62
C GLN A 703 23.98 -0.18 40.68
N PRO A 704 23.55 1.10 40.71
CA PRO A 704 23.94 2.20 39.79
C PRO A 704 25.18 2.99 40.23
N ASP A 705 25.64 2.85 41.47
CA ASP A 705 26.54 3.81 42.10
C ASP A 705 28.03 3.40 42.13
N GLY A 706 28.35 2.12 41.96
CA GLY A 706 29.69 1.53 41.94
C GLY A 706 30.44 1.67 40.61
N CYS A 707 29.83 2.27 39.59
CA CYS A 707 30.46 2.57 38.29
C CYS A 707 29.86 3.86 37.68
N SER A 708 30.50 4.45 36.66
CA SER A 708 29.94 5.59 35.92
C SER A 708 28.96 5.10 34.83
N ALA A 709 27.83 5.78 34.61
CA ALA A 709 26.84 5.41 33.61
C ALA A 709 27.29 5.70 32.15
N ASP A 710 28.46 5.18 31.76
CA ASP A 710 29.11 5.37 30.47
C ASP A 710 29.96 4.14 30.07
N PHE A 711 30.75 4.31 29.00
CA PHE A 711 31.65 3.31 28.41
C PHE A 711 33.13 3.54 28.77
N SER A 712 33.43 4.44 29.71
CA SER A 712 34.78 4.94 29.91
C SER A 712 35.71 3.86 30.49
N ASN A 713 36.85 3.63 29.83
CA ASN A 713 37.97 2.85 30.38
C ASN A 713 38.96 3.73 31.16
N SER A 714 38.69 5.02 31.28
CA SER A 714 39.43 5.95 32.15
C SER A 714 38.56 6.32 33.35
N LEU A 715 39.19 6.55 34.50
CA LEU A 715 38.46 6.90 35.72
C LEU A 715 37.75 8.26 35.58
N VAL A 716 36.43 8.27 35.77
CA VAL A 716 35.59 9.46 35.87
C VAL A 716 35.05 9.52 37.29
N GLY A 717 35.46 10.53 38.07
CA GLY A 717 35.10 10.59 39.50
C GLY A 717 35.59 9.39 40.32
N GLY A 718 36.71 8.76 39.91
CA GLY A 718 37.25 7.56 40.57
C GLY A 718 36.63 6.23 40.12
N LYS A 719 35.73 6.24 39.12
CA LYS A 719 34.97 5.07 38.67
C LYS A 719 35.24 4.76 37.20
N TYR A 720 35.25 3.49 36.83
CA TYR A 720 35.15 3.08 35.43
C TYR A 720 33.68 3.00 34.99
N GLY A 721 33.45 3.04 33.68
CA GLY A 721 32.11 2.89 33.10
C GLY A 721 31.44 1.57 33.47
N CYS A 722 30.13 1.58 33.67
CA CYS A 722 29.31 0.40 33.88
C CYS A 722 29.16 -0.44 32.61
N SER A 723 29.31 0.20 31.44
CA SER A 723 29.21 -0.46 30.15
C SER A 723 30.56 -0.58 29.48
N PHE A 724 30.68 -1.54 28.57
CA PHE A 724 31.79 -1.64 27.63
C PHE A 724 31.26 -2.07 26.27
N GLY A 725 31.99 -1.73 25.21
CA GLY A 725 31.48 -1.89 23.87
C GLY A 725 32.55 -2.24 22.86
N SER A 726 32.07 -2.49 21.65
CA SER A 726 32.88 -2.87 20.50
C SER A 726 33.81 -1.75 20.05
N THR A 727 34.99 -2.14 19.59
CA THR A 727 35.80 -1.27 18.74
C THR A 727 35.07 -1.00 17.42
N ALA A 728 35.34 0.17 16.83
CA ALA A 728 34.70 0.52 15.56
C ALA A 728 35.17 -0.43 14.44
N VAL A 729 34.23 -0.85 13.60
CA VAL A 729 34.48 -1.51 12.31
C VAL A 729 34.15 -0.47 11.24
N PRO A 730 35.17 0.22 10.68
CA PRO A 730 34.95 1.30 9.73
C PRO A 730 34.17 0.81 8.51
N GLN A 731 33.24 1.63 8.05
CA GLN A 731 32.51 1.38 6.82
C GLN A 731 33.07 2.30 5.72
N ILE A 732 33.66 1.68 4.69
CA ILE A 732 34.14 2.34 3.47
C ILE A 732 33.60 1.51 2.30
N THR A 733 32.77 2.14 1.46
CA THR A 733 32.14 1.50 0.31
C THR A 733 33.15 0.71 -0.52
N GLY A 734 32.94 -0.60 -0.63
CA GLY A 734 33.78 -1.48 -1.45
C GLY A 734 35.12 -1.89 -0.84
N ALA A 735 35.44 -1.50 0.39
CA ALA A 735 36.75 -1.75 1.01
C ALA A 735 36.69 -2.31 2.44
N SER A 736 35.69 -1.95 3.25
CA SER A 736 35.60 -2.39 4.65
C SER A 736 34.15 -2.58 5.10
N GLY A 737 33.98 -3.11 6.32
CA GLY A 737 32.68 -3.51 6.87
C GLY A 737 32.40 -5.00 6.71
N PHE A 738 31.18 -5.39 7.04
CA PHE A 738 30.66 -6.74 6.90
C PHE A 738 29.73 -6.83 5.70
N GLY A 739 29.88 -7.93 4.98
CA GLY A 739 28.93 -8.44 4.01
C GLY A 739 28.68 -7.54 2.81
N ARG A 740 28.19 -8.16 1.74
CA ARG A 740 27.65 -7.47 0.58
C ARG A 740 26.17 -7.81 0.52
N PHE A 741 25.33 -6.88 0.96
CA PHE A 741 23.90 -7.03 1.00
C PHE A 741 23.26 -6.55 -0.30
N ILE A 742 22.41 -7.39 -0.91
CA ILE A 742 21.69 -7.13 -2.16
C ILE A 742 20.17 -7.13 -1.89
N PRO A 743 19.34 -6.51 -2.74
CA PRO A 743 17.89 -6.59 -2.56
C PRO A 743 17.41 -8.04 -2.59
N ASP A 744 16.26 -8.30 -1.98
CA ASP A 744 15.67 -9.64 -2.03
C ASP A 744 14.96 -9.89 -3.37
N ASN A 745 14.20 -8.90 -3.82
CA ASN A 745 13.40 -8.93 -5.04
C ASN A 745 13.19 -7.53 -5.65
N PHE A 746 12.66 -7.52 -6.87
CA PHE A 746 12.11 -6.31 -7.48
C PHE A 746 10.58 -6.31 -7.44
N ASP A 747 10.02 -5.10 -7.35
CA ASP A 747 8.61 -4.78 -7.53
C ASP A 747 8.50 -3.82 -8.73
N LEU A 748 7.49 -4.00 -9.58
CA LEU A 748 7.37 -3.29 -10.85
C LEU A 748 6.04 -2.54 -10.93
N SER A 749 6.08 -1.29 -11.37
CA SER A 749 4.89 -0.55 -11.80
C SER A 749 5.01 -0.10 -13.25
N TYR A 750 3.88 -0.08 -13.96
CA TYR A 750 3.83 0.11 -15.41
C TYR A 750 3.08 1.40 -15.73
N ASN A 751 3.52 2.11 -16.77
CA ASN A 751 2.66 3.11 -17.40
C ASN A 751 1.65 2.44 -18.36
N THR A 752 0.79 3.25 -18.99
CA THR A 752 -0.13 2.78 -20.04
C THR A 752 0.40 3.22 -21.40
N PRO A 753 1.22 2.39 -22.09
CA PRO A 753 1.74 2.74 -23.41
C PRO A 753 0.66 2.69 -24.47
N SER A 754 0.91 3.40 -25.58
CA SER A 754 0.08 3.31 -26.78
C SER A 754 0.93 3.44 -28.05
N ILE A 755 0.51 2.72 -29.09
CA ILE A 755 1.11 2.74 -30.41
C ILE A 755 0.41 3.79 -31.26
N ALA A 756 1.17 4.57 -32.02
CA ALA A 756 0.65 5.57 -32.95
C ALA A 756 0.08 4.90 -34.20
N THR A 757 -1.17 5.20 -34.52
CA THR A 757 -1.78 4.80 -35.80
C THR A 757 -1.24 5.67 -36.93
N ALA A 758 -0.61 5.06 -37.94
CA ALA A 758 0.11 5.81 -38.98
C ALA A 758 -0.81 6.67 -39.87
N CYS A 759 -2.07 6.27 -40.06
CA CYS A 759 -3.01 6.95 -40.95
C CYS A 759 -4.40 7.12 -40.33
N GLY A 760 -4.49 7.88 -39.23
CA GLY A 760 -5.75 8.28 -38.61
C GLY A 760 -6.47 7.14 -37.90
N THR A 761 -7.00 6.14 -38.60
CA THR A 761 -7.71 5.00 -38.00
C THR A 761 -7.17 3.63 -38.42
N PHE A 762 -6.15 3.62 -39.28
CA PHE A 762 -5.52 2.40 -39.78
C PHE A 762 -4.04 2.64 -40.10
N THR A 763 -3.30 1.55 -40.31
CA THR A 763 -1.93 1.56 -40.80
C THR A 763 -1.80 0.64 -42.02
N TYR A 764 -0.98 1.02 -43.01
CA TYR A 764 -0.73 0.14 -44.15
C TYR A 764 0.27 -0.96 -43.80
N VAL A 765 0.02 -2.20 -44.25
CA VAL A 765 0.97 -3.31 -44.11
C VAL A 765 2.26 -2.97 -44.86
N GLY A 766 3.37 -2.94 -44.13
CA GLY A 766 4.70 -2.51 -44.59
C GLY A 766 5.08 -1.08 -44.18
N ALA A 767 4.13 -0.26 -43.70
CA ALA A 767 4.43 1.05 -43.14
C ALA A 767 4.93 0.92 -41.69
N PRO A 768 6.02 1.63 -41.30
CA PRO A 768 6.45 1.67 -39.92
C PRO A 768 5.48 2.48 -39.05
N PHE A 769 5.35 2.09 -37.79
CA PHE A 769 4.60 2.81 -36.77
C PHE A 769 5.39 2.87 -35.45
N THR A 770 5.20 3.97 -34.71
CA THR A 770 5.97 4.31 -33.49
C THR A 770 5.06 4.31 -32.25
N TYR A 771 5.60 4.68 -31.08
CA TYR A 771 4.78 4.90 -29.89
C TYR A 771 4.19 6.30 -29.90
N SER A 772 2.90 6.39 -29.57
CA SER A 772 2.26 7.65 -29.17
C SER A 772 2.56 7.93 -27.69
N VAL A 773 2.64 6.87 -26.87
CA VAL A 773 3.15 6.87 -25.49
C VAL A 773 4.13 5.70 -25.31
N GLN A 774 5.40 6.00 -25.00
CA GLN A 774 6.46 5.00 -24.84
C GLN A 774 6.21 4.10 -23.61
N PRO A 775 6.51 2.79 -23.67
CA PRO A 775 6.46 1.90 -22.51
C PRO A 775 7.56 2.22 -21.50
N VAL A 776 7.16 2.36 -20.24
CA VAL A 776 8.06 2.62 -19.11
C VAL A 776 7.73 1.67 -17.98
N ILE A 777 8.71 0.89 -17.55
CA ILE A 777 8.65 0.07 -16.33
C ILE A 777 9.39 0.82 -15.24
N THR A 778 8.73 1.11 -14.13
CA THR A 778 9.41 1.58 -12.91
C THR A 778 9.77 0.38 -12.07
N VAL A 779 11.06 0.22 -11.78
CA VAL A 779 11.63 -0.87 -11.00
C VAL A 779 11.93 -0.36 -9.60
N THR A 780 11.41 -1.05 -8.59
CA THR A 780 11.65 -0.77 -7.17
C THR A 780 12.39 -1.94 -6.55
N ALA A 781 13.59 -1.71 -6.03
CA ALA A 781 14.36 -2.68 -5.26
C ALA A 781 13.82 -2.78 -3.83
N ARG A 782 13.59 -4.01 -3.36
CA ARG A 782 12.91 -4.28 -2.09
C ARG A 782 13.74 -5.12 -1.14
N SER A 783 13.54 -4.88 0.15
CA SER A 783 14.10 -5.72 1.21
C SER A 783 13.39 -7.07 1.24
N GLY A 784 13.99 -8.07 1.90
CA GLY A 784 13.30 -9.34 2.16
C GLY A 784 12.10 -9.19 3.10
N THR A 785 11.35 -10.28 3.26
CA THR A 785 10.30 -10.44 4.29
C THR A 785 10.73 -11.32 5.46
N ASN A 786 11.87 -12.00 5.34
CA ASN A 786 12.41 -12.83 6.40
C ASN A 786 12.75 -11.99 7.64
N ASN A 787 12.64 -12.61 8.81
CA ASN A 787 12.96 -12.02 10.11
C ASN A 787 12.20 -10.72 10.45
N GLY A 788 10.96 -10.61 9.99
CA GLY A 788 10.06 -9.50 10.33
C GLY A 788 10.28 -8.21 9.51
N LEU A 789 11.10 -8.27 8.46
CA LEU A 789 11.15 -7.19 7.46
C LEU A 789 9.86 -7.16 6.63
N THR A 790 9.50 -5.97 6.12
CA THR A 790 8.17 -5.70 5.54
C THR A 790 8.19 -5.54 4.01
N ASN A 791 9.23 -6.04 3.33
CA ASN A 791 9.43 -5.79 1.90
C ASN A 791 9.50 -4.28 1.56
N ALA A 792 10.21 -3.52 2.38
CA ALA A 792 10.37 -2.07 2.22
C ALA A 792 11.29 -1.74 1.04
N VAL A 793 11.22 -0.51 0.51
CA VAL A 793 12.14 -0.06 -0.55
C VAL A 793 13.55 0.08 0.02
N THR A 794 14.54 -0.53 -0.63
CA THR A 794 15.96 -0.40 -0.26
C THR A 794 16.51 0.90 -0.80
N GLN A 795 17.04 1.79 0.03
CA GLN A 795 17.51 3.10 -0.41
C GLN A 795 18.85 3.02 -1.16
N ASN A 796 19.65 2.00 -0.88
CA ASN A 796 21.03 1.94 -1.35
C ASN A 796 21.21 1.22 -2.70
N TYR A 797 20.15 0.68 -3.31
CA TYR A 797 20.22 0.08 -4.65
C TYR A 797 20.34 1.16 -5.73
N GLN A 798 21.56 1.67 -5.90
CA GLN A 798 21.94 2.71 -6.85
C GLN A 798 23.46 2.68 -7.10
N GLY A 799 23.93 3.41 -8.12
CA GLY A 799 25.37 3.52 -8.43
C GLY A 799 26.03 2.15 -8.58
N ALA A 800 27.09 1.89 -7.81
CA ALA A 800 27.86 0.65 -7.88
C ALA A 800 27.09 -0.61 -7.40
N TYR A 801 26.02 -0.45 -6.60
CA TYR A 801 25.19 -1.56 -6.11
C TYR A 801 24.04 -1.92 -7.06
N MET A 802 23.66 -1.01 -7.98
CA MET A 802 22.67 -1.31 -9.02
C MET A 802 23.31 -2.18 -10.10
N LYS A 803 22.71 -3.33 -10.39
CA LYS A 803 23.28 -4.38 -11.24
C LYS A 803 22.42 -4.75 -12.45
N LEU A 804 21.41 -3.93 -12.78
CA LEU A 804 20.68 -4.08 -14.04
C LEU A 804 21.60 -3.70 -15.20
N SER A 805 21.59 -4.50 -16.26
CA SER A 805 22.47 -4.32 -17.41
C SER A 805 21.85 -4.86 -18.69
N ASN A 806 22.17 -4.21 -19.81
CA ASN A 806 21.88 -4.69 -21.17
C ASN A 806 23.06 -5.42 -21.81
N SER A 807 24.15 -5.68 -21.06
CA SER A 807 25.28 -6.47 -21.55
C SER A 807 24.82 -7.85 -22.02
N ALA A 808 25.29 -8.25 -23.21
CA ALA A 808 24.88 -9.49 -23.85
C ALA A 808 25.03 -10.72 -22.94
N GLY A 809 23.98 -11.54 -22.86
CA GLY A 809 23.93 -12.77 -22.07
C GLY A 809 23.69 -12.58 -20.57
N THR A 810 23.43 -11.36 -20.11
CA THR A 810 23.30 -11.03 -18.68
C THR A 810 22.08 -10.17 -18.40
N SER A 811 21.60 -10.20 -17.15
CA SER A 811 20.53 -9.32 -16.64
C SER A 811 19.33 -9.22 -17.59
N LEU A 812 19.07 -8.03 -18.18
CA LEU A 812 17.93 -7.75 -19.07
C LEU A 812 18.14 -8.33 -20.48
N ASN A 813 19.38 -8.51 -20.91
CA ASN A 813 19.73 -9.01 -22.24
C ASN A 813 20.13 -10.50 -22.18
N LYS A 814 19.24 -11.30 -21.59
CA LYS A 814 19.38 -12.75 -21.46
C LYS A 814 18.25 -13.45 -22.22
N ALA A 815 18.56 -14.57 -22.86
CA ALA A 815 17.57 -15.42 -23.52
C ALA A 815 16.35 -15.70 -22.61
N PRO A 816 15.11 -15.66 -23.16
CA PRO A 816 14.76 -15.53 -24.58
C PRO A 816 14.63 -14.09 -25.11
N TYR A 817 14.93 -13.07 -24.30
CA TYR A 817 14.68 -11.65 -24.62
C TYR A 817 15.94 -10.90 -25.10
N ASP A 818 16.95 -11.64 -25.54
CA ASP A 818 18.25 -11.14 -25.99
C ASP A 818 18.29 -10.71 -27.47
N ALA A 819 17.20 -10.96 -28.21
CA ALA A 819 16.98 -10.48 -29.57
C ALA A 819 15.70 -9.62 -29.65
N GLN A 820 15.62 -8.74 -30.65
CA GLN A 820 14.49 -7.82 -30.82
C GLN A 820 13.15 -8.54 -31.06
N ASP A 821 13.18 -9.64 -31.81
CA ASP A 821 12.03 -10.51 -32.07
C ASP A 821 11.64 -11.38 -30.85
N GLY A 822 12.56 -11.62 -29.93
CA GLY A 822 12.26 -12.29 -28.65
C GLY A 822 11.41 -11.44 -27.70
N ARG A 823 11.48 -10.11 -27.81
CA ARG A 823 10.76 -9.15 -26.93
C ARG A 823 9.36 -8.80 -27.39
N TYR A 824 9.10 -8.89 -28.69
CA TYR A 824 7.85 -8.46 -29.28
C TYR A 824 7.13 -9.63 -29.95
N SER A 825 5.90 -9.87 -29.52
CA SER A 825 5.02 -10.91 -30.08
C SER A 825 3.70 -10.31 -30.54
N ARG A 826 3.03 -11.01 -31.47
CA ARG A 826 1.69 -10.67 -31.96
C ARG A 826 0.71 -11.82 -31.67
N PHE A 827 -0.55 -11.50 -31.38
CA PHE A 827 -1.56 -12.49 -30.95
C PHE A 827 -2.85 -12.49 -31.79
N ASP A 828 -2.86 -11.75 -32.88
CA ASP A 828 -3.94 -11.75 -33.86
C ASP A 828 -3.95 -13.03 -34.71
N ALA A 829 -5.14 -13.46 -35.12
CA ALA A 829 -5.36 -14.76 -35.75
C ALA A 829 -4.61 -14.89 -37.10
N GLY A 830 -3.57 -15.74 -37.14
CA GLY A 830 -2.81 -16.08 -38.35
C GLY A 830 -1.44 -15.39 -38.41
N ALA A 831 -0.36 -16.18 -38.44
CA ALA A 831 1.04 -15.72 -38.41
C ALA A 831 1.52 -14.90 -39.63
N THR A 832 0.61 -14.56 -40.55
CA THR A 832 0.88 -13.82 -41.77
C THR A 832 0.00 -12.58 -41.85
N PRO A 833 0.57 -11.38 -42.05
CA PRO A 833 2.00 -11.07 -42.24
C PRO A 833 2.83 -11.11 -40.94
N MET A 834 4.11 -11.50 -41.01
CA MET A 834 4.98 -11.53 -39.82
C MET A 834 5.27 -10.11 -39.28
N LEU A 835 5.41 -9.97 -37.96
CA LEU A 835 5.89 -8.72 -37.37
C LEU A 835 7.36 -8.51 -37.77
N ASN A 836 7.68 -7.32 -38.27
CA ASN A 836 9.02 -6.89 -38.61
C ASN A 836 9.58 -6.03 -37.48
N THR A 837 10.59 -6.54 -36.80
CA THR A 837 11.28 -5.91 -35.67
C THR A 837 12.61 -5.25 -36.06
N ALA A 838 12.97 -5.23 -37.35
CA ALA A 838 14.27 -4.70 -37.81
C ALA A 838 14.45 -3.19 -37.56
N GLY A 839 13.34 -2.45 -37.38
CA GLY A 839 13.39 -1.04 -37.04
C GLY A 839 13.63 -0.75 -35.55
N LEU A 840 13.55 -1.78 -34.69
CA LEU A 840 13.75 -1.64 -33.25
C LEU A 840 15.23 -1.42 -32.89
N PRO A 841 15.52 -0.69 -31.79
CA PRO A 841 16.88 -0.55 -31.28
C PRO A 841 17.50 -1.91 -30.91
N ALA A 842 18.84 -1.95 -30.86
CA ALA A 842 19.55 -3.14 -30.40
C ALA A 842 19.30 -3.41 -28.91
N THR A 843 19.11 -4.68 -28.53
CA THR A 843 18.87 -5.13 -27.14
C THR A 843 20.01 -4.81 -26.18
N THR A 844 21.19 -4.45 -26.70
CA THR A 844 22.36 -3.99 -25.90
C THR A 844 22.22 -2.56 -25.39
N GLY A 845 21.29 -1.77 -25.94
CA GLY A 845 21.02 -0.39 -25.52
C GLY A 845 19.56 -0.13 -25.12
N ASP A 846 18.67 -1.09 -25.36
CA ASP A 846 17.23 -1.00 -25.06
C ASP A 846 16.84 -2.13 -24.08
N PRO A 847 15.97 -1.89 -23.08
CA PRO A 847 15.45 -0.58 -22.70
C PRO A 847 16.54 0.35 -22.16
N ALA A 848 16.38 1.65 -22.31
CA ALA A 848 17.22 2.62 -21.64
C ALA A 848 17.04 2.51 -20.11
N ILE A 849 18.12 2.18 -19.40
CA ILE A 849 18.15 2.04 -17.95
C ILE A 849 18.37 3.43 -17.34
N GLY A 850 17.35 3.97 -16.68
CA GLY A 850 17.42 5.23 -15.96
C GLY A 850 18.30 5.17 -14.71
N SER A 851 18.73 6.33 -14.21
CA SER A 851 19.45 6.40 -12.94
C SER A 851 18.55 5.96 -11.78
N PHE A 852 19.04 5.04 -10.96
CA PHE A 852 18.35 4.66 -9.73
C PHE A 852 18.63 5.66 -8.61
N SER A 853 17.58 6.06 -7.91
CA SER A 853 17.65 6.89 -6.70
C SER A 853 16.75 6.28 -5.64
N ASN A 854 17.28 6.11 -4.42
CA ASN A 854 16.56 5.49 -3.30
C ASN A 854 15.91 4.14 -3.67
N GLY A 855 16.62 3.33 -4.46
CA GLY A 855 16.16 2.01 -4.91
C GLY A 855 15.13 2.01 -6.02
N VAL A 856 14.77 3.16 -6.59
CA VAL A 856 13.78 3.26 -7.66
C VAL A 856 14.43 3.80 -8.94
N GLY A 857 14.17 3.16 -10.06
CA GLY A 857 14.63 3.57 -11.39
C GLY A 857 13.66 3.13 -12.48
N THR A 858 13.92 3.52 -13.73
CA THR A 858 13.00 3.23 -14.85
C THR A 858 13.71 2.50 -15.98
N LEU A 859 12.97 1.64 -16.68
CA LEU A 859 13.34 1.04 -17.96
C LEU A 859 12.42 1.64 -19.02
N THR A 860 12.98 2.38 -19.98
CA THR A 860 12.22 3.06 -21.04
C THR A 860 12.51 2.41 -22.38
N PHE A 861 11.49 1.96 -23.09
CA PHE A 861 11.63 1.29 -24.39
C PHE A 861 11.45 2.27 -25.55
N ASP A 862 12.30 2.12 -26.57
CA ASP A 862 12.22 2.88 -27.82
C ASP A 862 11.92 1.95 -29.01
N LEU A 863 11.26 2.47 -30.05
CA LEU A 863 11.00 1.75 -31.30
C LEU A 863 11.99 2.10 -32.41
N GLY A 864 12.92 3.03 -32.20
CA GLY A 864 13.87 3.42 -33.23
C GLY A 864 13.16 3.97 -34.47
N SER A 865 13.29 3.31 -35.61
CA SER A 865 12.59 3.70 -36.84
C SER A 865 11.15 3.16 -36.95
N GLY A 866 10.68 2.38 -35.97
CA GLY A 866 9.32 1.87 -35.88
C GLY A 866 9.17 0.37 -36.13
N LEU A 867 8.07 -0.19 -35.64
CA LEU A 867 7.60 -1.55 -35.97
C LEU A 867 6.82 -1.54 -37.27
N ALA A 868 6.84 -2.64 -38.01
CA ALA A 868 6.01 -2.81 -39.20
C ALA A 868 5.52 -4.25 -39.32
N PHE A 869 4.53 -4.50 -40.17
CA PHE A 869 4.23 -5.85 -40.64
C PHE A 869 4.91 -6.11 -41.97
N THR A 870 5.55 -7.27 -42.12
CA THR A 870 6.25 -7.66 -43.34
C THR A 870 5.26 -7.78 -44.49
N ARG A 871 5.35 -6.88 -45.46
CA ARG A 871 4.50 -6.89 -46.63
C ARG A 871 4.94 -7.96 -47.63
N SER A 872 4.02 -8.83 -48.03
CA SER A 872 4.26 -9.82 -49.10
C SER A 872 4.24 -9.17 -50.49
N ALA A 873 5.18 -9.60 -51.34
CA ALA A 873 5.24 -9.16 -52.73
C ALA A 873 4.35 -10.00 -53.68
N THR A 874 3.76 -11.10 -53.22
CA THR A 874 2.98 -12.01 -54.09
C THR A 874 1.59 -12.33 -53.53
N THR A 875 1.39 -12.17 -52.23
CA THR A 875 0.12 -12.40 -51.54
C THR A 875 -0.41 -11.11 -50.95
N ARG A 876 -1.74 -11.00 -50.87
CA ARG A 876 -2.45 -9.85 -50.30
C ARG A 876 -3.10 -10.30 -49.01
N ASP A 877 -2.92 -9.53 -47.95
CA ASP A 877 -3.53 -9.81 -46.66
C ASP A 877 -4.90 -9.12 -46.58
N ALA A 878 -5.92 -9.83 -46.11
CA ALA A 878 -7.19 -9.21 -45.72
C ALA A 878 -6.97 -8.28 -44.53
N PRO A 879 -7.84 -7.28 -44.27
CA PRO A 879 -7.69 -6.40 -43.13
C PRO A 879 -7.73 -7.20 -41.82
N PHE A 880 -6.84 -6.85 -40.89
CA PHE A 880 -6.73 -7.47 -39.58
C PHE A 880 -6.39 -6.42 -38.52
N ASP A 881 -6.54 -6.74 -37.25
CA ASP A 881 -6.19 -5.84 -36.14
C ASP A 881 -4.86 -6.26 -35.53
N ALA A 882 -3.96 -5.30 -35.30
CA ALA A 882 -2.67 -5.57 -34.68
C ALA A 882 -2.78 -5.65 -33.15
N ASP A 883 -2.59 -6.84 -32.60
CA ASP A 883 -2.48 -7.07 -31.16
C ASP A 883 -1.03 -7.44 -30.80
N ILE A 884 -0.24 -6.42 -30.43
CA ILE A 884 1.19 -6.53 -30.15
C ILE A 884 1.45 -6.51 -28.64
N ARG A 885 2.39 -7.33 -28.18
CA ARG A 885 2.84 -7.41 -26.79
C ARG A 885 4.35 -7.17 -26.71
N LEU A 886 4.78 -6.56 -25.62
CA LEU A 886 6.19 -6.39 -25.26
C LEU A 886 6.48 -7.15 -23.96
N GLU A 887 7.59 -7.87 -23.92
CA GLU A 887 8.04 -8.66 -22.76
C GLU A 887 9.52 -8.50 -22.45
N LEU A 888 9.85 -8.59 -21.15
CA LEU A 888 11.23 -8.61 -20.67
C LEU A 888 11.31 -9.27 -19.29
N ASN A 889 12.31 -10.12 -19.07
CA ASN A 889 12.67 -10.53 -17.70
C ASN A 889 13.44 -9.40 -17.02
N VAL A 890 12.90 -8.88 -15.92
CA VAL A 890 13.60 -7.92 -15.07
C VAL A 890 14.37 -8.69 -13.99
N THR A 891 15.64 -8.95 -14.29
CA THR A 891 16.59 -9.64 -13.42
C THR A 891 17.94 -8.93 -13.51
N ASP A 892 18.63 -8.74 -12.38
CA ASP A 892 19.96 -8.12 -12.36
C ASP A 892 21.10 -9.14 -12.45
N THR A 893 22.37 -8.69 -12.50
CA THR A 893 23.51 -9.63 -12.58
C THR A 893 23.78 -10.39 -11.28
N ASP A 894 23.16 -10.02 -10.16
CA ASP A 894 23.19 -10.79 -8.90
C ASP A 894 22.04 -11.80 -8.79
N LEU A 895 21.23 -11.93 -9.85
CA LEU A 895 20.04 -12.78 -9.89
C LEU A 895 18.90 -12.32 -8.97
N VAL A 896 18.90 -11.05 -8.56
CA VAL A 896 17.70 -10.42 -7.99
C VAL A 896 16.70 -10.25 -9.13
N ALA A 897 15.46 -10.70 -8.93
CA ALA A 897 14.47 -10.76 -9.98
C ALA A 897 13.11 -10.22 -9.52
N PHE A 898 12.33 -9.73 -10.49
CA PHE A 898 10.90 -9.57 -10.33
C PHE A 898 10.22 -10.95 -10.31
N ALA A 899 9.48 -11.25 -9.25
CA ALA A 899 8.85 -12.56 -9.07
C ALA A 899 7.81 -12.89 -10.16
N GLY A 900 7.15 -11.87 -10.72
CA GLY A 900 6.17 -12.01 -11.80
C GLY A 900 6.75 -12.02 -13.21
N ASN A 901 8.07 -12.25 -13.36
CA ASN A 901 8.70 -12.31 -14.67
C ASN A 901 8.03 -13.36 -15.59
N PRO A 902 7.84 -13.05 -16.89
CA PRO A 902 8.29 -11.83 -17.57
C PRO A 902 7.40 -10.61 -17.28
N ALA A 903 8.02 -9.45 -17.10
CA ALA A 903 7.33 -8.17 -17.12
C ALA A 903 6.77 -7.92 -18.53
N SER A 904 5.55 -7.39 -18.66
CA SER A 904 4.94 -7.25 -19.99
C SER A 904 3.94 -6.10 -20.12
N PHE A 905 3.81 -5.60 -21.35
CA PHE A 905 2.76 -4.68 -21.78
C PHE A 905 1.89 -5.33 -22.84
N GLY A 906 0.57 -5.25 -22.66
CA GLY A 906 -0.41 -6.01 -23.45
C GLY A 906 -0.55 -7.47 -22.97
N ALA A 907 -1.70 -8.07 -23.24
CA ALA A 907 -1.99 -9.46 -22.89
C ALA A 907 -1.82 -10.39 -24.09
N ALA A 908 -1.57 -11.67 -23.81
CA ALA A 908 -1.38 -12.74 -24.81
C ALA A 908 -2.71 -13.23 -25.41
N THR A 909 -3.63 -12.32 -25.72
CA THR A 909 -4.95 -12.64 -26.29
C THR A 909 -5.37 -11.59 -27.32
N ALA A 910 -5.99 -12.04 -28.41
CA ALA A 910 -6.56 -11.16 -29.41
C ALA A 910 -7.52 -10.15 -28.75
N GLY A 911 -7.48 -8.90 -29.17
CA GLY A 911 -8.21 -7.80 -28.57
C GLY A 911 -7.43 -7.02 -27.51
N ASN A 912 -6.44 -7.64 -26.85
CA ASN A 912 -5.87 -7.15 -25.59
C ASN A 912 -4.37 -6.78 -25.68
N GLY A 913 -3.83 -6.53 -26.87
CA GLY A 913 -2.46 -6.02 -27.05
C GLY A 913 -2.28 -4.59 -26.51
N ILE A 914 -1.09 -4.02 -26.71
CA ILE A 914 -0.85 -2.59 -26.45
C ILE A 914 -1.85 -1.77 -27.29
N ALA A 915 -2.52 -0.81 -26.65
CA ALA A 915 -3.53 0.01 -27.31
C ALA A 915 -2.94 0.86 -28.43
N PHE A 916 -3.74 1.14 -29.46
CA PHE A 916 -3.43 2.14 -30.48
C PHE A 916 -4.16 3.44 -30.14
N ASP A 917 -3.57 4.59 -30.46
CA ASP A 917 -4.14 5.90 -30.13
C ASP A 917 -5.42 6.24 -30.89
N ALA A 918 -5.59 5.72 -32.11
CA ALA A 918 -6.78 6.01 -32.92
C ALA A 918 -7.35 4.81 -33.71
N GLY A 919 -6.57 3.75 -33.93
CA GLY A 919 -7.07 2.49 -34.49
C GLY A 919 -5.97 1.47 -34.81
N LYS A 920 -6.25 0.19 -34.57
CA LYS A 920 -5.29 -0.91 -34.75
C LYS A 920 -5.43 -1.69 -36.07
N SER A 921 -6.29 -1.22 -36.97
CA SER A 921 -6.56 -1.90 -38.24
C SER A 921 -5.36 -1.79 -39.19
N MET A 922 -4.92 -2.93 -39.72
CA MET A 922 -3.85 -3.07 -40.69
C MET A 922 -4.43 -3.37 -42.07
N ARG A 923 -3.96 -2.65 -43.11
CA ARG A 923 -4.51 -2.75 -44.47
C ARG A 923 -3.44 -3.01 -45.52
N TYR A 924 -3.65 -4.00 -46.37
CA TYR A 924 -2.82 -4.19 -47.55
C TYR A 924 -3.26 -3.20 -48.65
N GLY A 925 -2.51 -2.11 -48.82
CA GLY A 925 -2.88 -0.97 -49.69
C GLY A 925 -2.07 -0.84 -50.97
N ILE A 926 -2.64 -0.21 -52.00
CA ILE A 926 -1.93 0.21 -53.22
C ILE A 926 -2.33 1.63 -53.59
N LEU A 927 -1.43 2.36 -54.25
CA LEU A 927 -1.74 3.65 -54.85
C LEU A 927 -1.96 3.45 -56.35
N LYS A 928 -3.13 3.81 -56.87
CA LYS A 928 -3.45 3.74 -58.29
C LYS A 928 -3.37 5.12 -58.92
N LEU A 929 -2.73 5.19 -60.08
CA LEU A 929 -2.69 6.38 -60.93
C LEU A 929 -3.56 6.13 -62.17
N ASP A 930 -4.52 7.01 -62.43
CA ASP A 930 -5.36 6.91 -63.63
C ASP A 930 -4.79 7.78 -64.77
N SER A 931 -4.85 7.26 -66.00
CA SER A 931 -4.49 8.06 -67.19
C SER A 931 -5.47 9.21 -67.39
N ALA A 932 -4.96 10.38 -67.75
CA ALA A 932 -5.76 11.60 -67.93
C ALA A 932 -5.45 12.28 -69.27
N TYR A 933 -6.42 13.02 -69.78
CA TYR A 933 -6.33 13.71 -71.07
C TYR A 933 -7.03 15.06 -70.96
N GLY A 934 -6.59 16.03 -71.77
CA GLY A 934 -7.15 17.38 -71.73
C GLY A 934 -6.59 18.29 -72.81
N SER A 935 -6.97 19.56 -72.77
CA SER A 935 -6.38 20.59 -73.64
C SER A 935 -4.91 20.78 -73.32
N GLU A 936 -4.13 21.07 -74.35
CA GLU A 936 -2.75 21.55 -74.26
C GLU A 936 -2.63 22.90 -73.52
N LEU A 937 -3.70 23.69 -73.46
CA LEU A 937 -3.71 25.03 -72.88
C LEU A 937 -4.02 25.07 -71.37
N LEU A 938 -4.41 23.95 -70.77
CA LEU A 938 -4.85 23.88 -69.38
C LEU A 938 -4.08 22.79 -68.61
N PRO A 939 -3.82 22.97 -67.30
CA PRO A 939 -3.28 21.91 -66.46
C PRO A 939 -4.19 20.68 -66.46
N ILE A 940 -3.61 19.49 -66.64
CA ILE A 940 -4.33 18.23 -66.50
C ILE A 940 -4.39 17.85 -65.02
N ARG A 941 -5.58 17.44 -64.57
CA ARG A 941 -5.80 16.87 -63.24
C ARG A 941 -5.77 15.35 -63.36
N VAL A 942 -4.74 14.73 -62.78
CA VAL A 942 -4.51 13.29 -62.79
C VAL A 942 -5.08 12.69 -61.51
N PRO A 943 -6.10 11.82 -61.59
CA PRO A 943 -6.64 11.17 -60.41
C PRO A 943 -5.64 10.17 -59.81
N VAL A 944 -5.41 10.32 -58.52
CA VAL A 944 -4.68 9.34 -57.69
C VAL A 944 -5.66 8.77 -56.66
N ARG A 945 -5.65 7.45 -56.48
CA ARG A 945 -6.55 6.75 -55.56
C ARG A 945 -5.80 5.76 -54.70
N ALA A 946 -6.01 5.82 -53.39
CA ALA A 946 -5.62 4.76 -52.47
C ALA A 946 -6.68 3.66 -52.48
N LEU A 947 -6.24 2.42 -52.71
CA LEU A 947 -7.07 1.22 -52.63
C LEU A 947 -6.53 0.30 -51.54
N TYR A 948 -7.38 -0.56 -50.97
CA TYR A 948 -6.95 -1.65 -50.10
C TYR A 948 -7.66 -2.95 -50.47
N TRP A 949 -7.01 -4.08 -50.18
CA TRP A 949 -7.61 -5.41 -50.36
C TRP A 949 -8.51 -5.73 -49.17
N ASN A 950 -9.79 -6.03 -49.41
CA ASN A 950 -10.74 -6.36 -48.35
C ASN A 950 -10.88 -7.87 -48.08
N GLY A 951 -10.06 -8.71 -48.74
CA GLY A 951 -10.16 -10.17 -48.72
C GLY A 951 -10.71 -10.77 -50.02
N SER A 952 -11.57 -10.05 -50.75
CA SER A 952 -12.19 -10.52 -52.00
C SER A 952 -11.98 -9.61 -53.21
N GLY A 953 -11.69 -8.32 -52.99
CA GLY A 953 -11.53 -7.32 -54.04
C GLY A 953 -10.76 -6.07 -53.57
N TRP A 954 -10.35 -5.25 -54.55
CA TRP A 954 -9.81 -3.91 -54.27
C TRP A 954 -10.96 -2.95 -53.98
N GLN A 955 -10.89 -2.29 -52.82
CA GLN A 955 -11.84 -1.27 -52.38
C GLN A 955 -11.13 0.08 -52.27
N SER A 956 -11.88 1.17 -52.46
CA SER A 956 -11.34 2.52 -52.21
C SER A 956 -11.11 2.72 -50.72
N ASN A 957 -9.93 3.22 -50.34
CA ASN A 957 -9.63 3.51 -48.95
C ASN A 957 -10.10 4.92 -48.57
N SER A 958 -11.40 5.12 -48.42
CA SER A 958 -11.99 6.44 -48.11
C SER A 958 -11.58 7.03 -46.76
N GLN A 959 -10.88 6.26 -45.92
CA GLN A 959 -10.33 6.73 -44.64
C GLN A 959 -8.90 7.28 -44.76
N ASP A 960 -8.24 7.09 -45.91
CA ASP A 960 -6.90 7.66 -46.12
C ASP A 960 -6.98 9.17 -46.33
N ASN A 961 -6.54 9.90 -45.30
CA ASN A 961 -6.37 11.34 -45.30
C ASN A 961 -4.92 11.76 -44.99
N CYS A 962 -3.98 10.81 -45.02
CA CYS A 962 -2.61 11.01 -44.53
C CYS A 962 -1.56 10.82 -45.63
N THR A 963 -1.84 10.03 -46.67
CA THR A 963 -0.88 9.72 -47.72
C THR A 963 -0.58 10.99 -48.52
N THR A 964 0.65 11.48 -48.39
CA THR A 964 1.13 12.66 -49.13
C THR A 964 2.07 12.22 -50.23
N ILE A 965 1.85 12.72 -51.44
CA ILE A 965 2.70 12.41 -52.61
C ILE A 965 3.65 13.58 -52.82
N PRO A 966 4.97 13.45 -52.54
CA PRO A 966 5.91 14.53 -52.75
C PRO A 966 6.03 14.89 -54.23
N ALA A 967 6.06 16.17 -54.58
CA ALA A 967 6.22 16.61 -55.97
C ALA A 967 7.53 16.06 -56.60
N GLY A 968 8.58 15.90 -55.80
CA GLY A 968 9.88 15.37 -56.26
C GLY A 968 9.91 13.87 -56.55
N SER A 969 8.88 13.11 -56.15
CA SER A 969 8.80 11.67 -56.44
C SER A 969 8.15 11.34 -57.78
N LEU A 970 7.68 12.36 -58.51
CA LEU A 970 7.03 12.20 -59.80
C LEU A 970 8.08 12.06 -60.91
N VAL A 971 7.94 11.03 -61.72
CA VAL A 971 8.83 10.74 -62.85
C VAL A 971 8.07 10.94 -64.15
N PHE A 972 8.56 11.83 -65.01
CA PHE A 972 7.98 12.13 -66.33
C PHE A 972 8.97 11.77 -67.44
N GLY A 973 8.51 11.07 -68.46
CA GLY A 973 9.35 10.70 -69.60
C GLY A 973 8.58 10.10 -70.76
N ASN A 974 9.29 9.58 -71.77
CA ASN A 974 8.70 9.04 -73.00
C ASN A 974 7.75 10.02 -73.70
N TYR A 975 8.18 11.28 -73.81
CA TYR A 975 7.42 12.33 -74.50
C TYR A 975 7.17 11.97 -75.98
N ARG A 976 5.95 12.19 -76.47
CA ARG A 976 5.52 11.89 -77.84
C ARG A 976 4.75 13.05 -78.45
N GLY A 977 4.80 13.18 -79.77
CA GLY A 977 4.18 14.30 -80.48
C GLY A 977 5.07 15.54 -80.40
N ALA A 978 4.46 16.73 -80.24
CA ALA A 978 5.19 17.98 -80.06
C ALA A 978 5.52 18.29 -78.59
N LEU A 979 4.95 17.54 -77.63
CA LEU A 979 5.19 17.74 -76.20
C LEU A 979 6.64 17.41 -75.83
N SER A 980 7.31 18.31 -75.11
CA SER A 980 8.74 18.20 -74.77
C SER A 980 9.04 18.37 -73.27
N SER A 981 8.11 18.92 -72.47
CA SER A 981 8.30 19.14 -71.04
C SER A 981 6.97 19.18 -70.28
N THR A 982 6.97 18.70 -69.04
CA THR A 982 5.86 18.85 -68.08
C THR A 982 6.38 19.14 -66.68
N THR A 983 5.60 19.86 -65.86
CA THR A 983 5.92 20.13 -64.45
C THR A 983 4.73 19.84 -63.54
N SER A 984 4.99 19.53 -62.27
CA SER A 984 3.97 19.43 -61.22
C SER A 984 4.31 20.38 -60.08
N PRO A 985 3.42 21.32 -59.71
CA PRO A 985 3.74 22.36 -58.73
C PRO A 985 3.44 22.00 -57.27
N GLY A 986 2.88 20.81 -56.98
CA GLY A 986 2.35 20.51 -55.64
C GLY A 986 2.53 19.07 -55.17
N SER A 987 2.55 18.91 -53.85
CA SER A 987 2.61 17.62 -53.16
C SER A 987 1.24 17.30 -52.56
N PRO A 988 0.29 16.71 -53.30
CA PRO A 988 -1.06 16.53 -52.79
C PRO A 988 -1.11 15.46 -51.70
N THR A 989 -1.82 15.75 -50.62
CA THR A 989 -2.26 14.77 -49.63
C THR A 989 -3.63 14.23 -50.04
N LEU A 990 -3.82 12.92 -49.93
CA LEU A 990 -5.10 12.29 -50.18
C LEU A 990 -6.14 12.81 -49.19
N SER A 991 -7.37 12.99 -49.66
CA SER A 991 -8.55 13.22 -48.83
C SER A 991 -9.64 12.29 -49.30
N GLY A 992 -10.21 11.52 -48.37
CA GLY A 992 -11.17 10.48 -48.71
C GLY A 992 -10.57 9.38 -49.61
N GLY A 993 -9.26 9.11 -49.50
CA GLY A 993 -8.56 8.14 -50.34
C GLY A 993 -8.29 8.60 -51.78
N THR A 994 -8.50 9.88 -52.09
CA THR A 994 -8.32 10.42 -53.44
C THR A 994 -7.53 11.72 -53.43
N ALA A 995 -6.79 11.98 -54.50
CA ALA A 995 -6.11 13.25 -54.74
C ALA A 995 -6.11 13.55 -56.24
N LEU A 996 -6.00 14.84 -56.59
CA LEU A 996 -5.80 15.29 -57.96
C LEU A 996 -4.39 15.85 -58.10
N LEU A 997 -3.51 15.10 -58.77
CA LEU A 997 -2.19 15.58 -59.13
C LEU A 997 -2.31 16.55 -60.32
N THR A 998 -1.67 17.71 -60.22
CA THR A 998 -1.76 18.74 -61.26
C THR A 998 -0.52 18.71 -62.11
N VAL A 999 -0.69 18.46 -63.42
CA VAL A 999 0.42 18.42 -64.37
C VAL A 999 0.25 19.55 -65.37
N ASN A 1000 1.23 20.46 -65.37
CA ASN A 1000 1.30 21.61 -66.24
C ASN A 1000 2.06 21.26 -67.53
N ASN A 1001 1.55 21.78 -68.64
CA ASN A 1001 2.23 21.82 -69.93
C ASN A 1001 2.66 23.27 -70.21
N PRO A 1002 3.87 23.67 -69.80
CA PRO A 1002 4.28 25.07 -69.81
C PRO A 1002 4.39 25.66 -71.22
N LEU A 1003 4.55 24.82 -72.25
CA LEU A 1003 4.74 25.22 -73.63
C LEU A 1003 3.48 25.09 -74.50
N ALA A 1004 2.35 24.68 -73.91
CA ALA A 1004 1.09 24.48 -74.63
C ALA A 1004 1.18 23.51 -75.83
N GLU A 1005 2.05 22.50 -75.73
CA GLU A 1005 2.33 21.57 -76.83
C GLU A 1005 1.36 20.38 -76.86
N LYS A 1006 1.02 19.88 -78.06
CA LYS A 1006 0.17 18.69 -78.22
C LYS A 1006 1.02 17.42 -78.18
N GLY A 1007 0.60 16.42 -77.43
CA GLY A 1007 1.37 15.18 -77.30
C GLY A 1007 0.98 14.33 -76.11
N SER A 1008 1.83 13.36 -75.77
CA SER A 1008 1.64 12.51 -74.59
C SER A 1008 2.93 12.28 -73.82
N VAL A 1009 2.82 12.08 -72.50
CA VAL A 1009 3.93 11.77 -71.60
C VAL A 1009 3.54 10.60 -70.68
N ASP A 1010 4.51 9.76 -70.33
CA ASP A 1010 4.34 8.73 -69.30
C ASP A 1010 4.70 9.32 -67.93
N LEU A 1011 3.89 9.02 -66.92
CA LEU A 1011 4.04 9.48 -65.55
C LEU A 1011 4.09 8.27 -64.61
N SER A 1012 5.03 8.29 -63.65
CA SER A 1012 5.11 7.35 -62.54
C SER A 1012 5.28 8.10 -61.20
N ILE A 1013 4.94 7.44 -60.09
CA ILE A 1013 5.25 7.90 -58.73
C ILE A 1013 6.31 6.95 -58.14
N ASN A 1014 7.53 7.45 -57.89
CA ASN A 1014 8.60 6.69 -57.25
C ASN A 1014 8.28 6.49 -55.75
N LEU A 1015 7.72 5.34 -55.42
CA LEU A 1015 7.31 5.03 -54.05
C LEU A 1015 8.48 4.56 -53.16
N GLY A 1016 9.67 4.30 -53.71
CA GLY A 1016 10.83 3.86 -52.92
C GLY A 1016 11.94 3.20 -53.74
N ALA A 1017 12.92 2.59 -53.08
CA ALA A 1017 14.00 1.87 -53.77
C ALA A 1017 13.45 0.72 -54.65
N PRO A 1018 13.80 0.60 -55.94
CA PRO A 1018 13.35 -0.52 -56.77
C PRO A 1018 14.06 -1.83 -56.40
N PRO A 1019 13.42 -3.00 -56.53
CA PRO A 1019 14.09 -4.30 -56.44
C PRO A 1019 14.38 -4.88 -57.85
N PRO A 1020 15.65 -5.16 -58.23
CA PRO A 1020 16.91 -4.79 -57.57
C PRO A 1020 17.24 -3.29 -57.73
N ALA A 1021 18.09 -2.77 -56.83
CA ALA A 1021 18.33 -1.32 -56.61
C ALA A 1021 19.09 -0.57 -57.72
N THR A 1022 19.05 -1.06 -58.97
CA THR A 1022 19.81 -0.55 -60.11
C THR A 1022 18.99 0.26 -61.11
N SER A 1023 17.67 0.43 -60.89
CA SER A 1023 16.80 1.28 -61.73
C SER A 1023 16.37 2.58 -61.03
N GLN A 1024 15.85 3.54 -61.81
CA GLN A 1024 15.45 4.87 -61.34
C GLN A 1024 14.09 4.86 -60.61
N ASP A 1025 13.18 3.97 -61.03
CA ASP A 1025 11.90 3.66 -60.38
C ASP A 1025 11.53 2.17 -60.59
N ALA A 1026 10.44 1.70 -59.98
CA ALA A 1026 9.92 0.33 -60.10
C ALA A 1026 8.67 0.22 -61.01
N SER A 1027 8.42 1.16 -61.91
CA SER A 1027 7.17 1.27 -62.69
C SER A 1027 7.05 0.34 -63.90
N CYS A 1028 8.12 -0.39 -64.21
CA CYS A 1028 8.32 -1.16 -65.44
C CYS A 1028 8.28 -0.34 -66.73
N ILE A 1029 8.34 1.00 -66.67
CA ILE A 1029 8.47 1.83 -67.86
C ILE A 1029 9.93 1.82 -68.31
N THR A 1030 10.15 1.49 -69.58
CA THR A 1030 11.44 1.74 -70.23
C THR A 1030 11.49 3.21 -70.64
N TRP A 1031 12.31 4.01 -69.96
CA TRP A 1031 12.45 5.45 -70.21
C TRP A 1031 13.39 5.74 -71.39
N SER A 1032 12.93 6.57 -72.35
CA SER A 1032 13.70 7.06 -73.50
C SER A 1032 13.35 8.53 -73.81
N PRO A 1033 14.33 9.46 -73.73
CA PRO A 1033 15.66 9.28 -73.15
C PRO A 1033 15.56 8.93 -71.65
N ALA A 1034 16.66 8.44 -71.06
CA ALA A 1034 16.70 8.16 -69.63
C ALA A 1034 16.36 9.43 -68.82
N VAL A 1035 15.54 9.27 -67.79
CA VAL A 1035 15.08 10.37 -66.93
C VAL A 1035 16.06 10.60 -65.77
N ALA A 1036 16.03 11.77 -65.14
CA ALA A 1036 16.86 12.06 -63.96
C ALA A 1036 16.30 11.37 -62.69
N ASP A 1037 17.16 11.11 -61.70
CA ASP A 1037 16.76 10.48 -60.43
C ASP A 1037 15.71 11.34 -59.70
N SER A 1038 14.57 10.73 -59.37
CA SER A 1038 13.53 11.33 -58.53
C SER A 1038 13.79 11.06 -57.04
N THR A 1039 13.28 11.94 -56.17
CA THR A 1039 13.34 11.69 -54.72
C THR A 1039 12.34 10.59 -54.36
N ARG A 1040 12.72 9.69 -53.45
CA ARG A 1040 11.81 8.62 -52.99
C ARG A 1040 10.67 9.21 -52.19
N ALA A 1041 9.45 8.70 -52.39
CA ALA A 1041 8.30 9.07 -51.56
C ALA A 1041 8.29 8.37 -50.19
N ASP A 1042 9.12 7.34 -50.00
CA ASP A 1042 9.14 6.45 -48.83
C ASP A 1042 7.76 5.84 -48.51
N LEU A 1043 7.07 5.39 -49.57
CA LEU A 1043 5.73 4.80 -49.54
C LEU A 1043 5.72 3.42 -50.23
N ALA A 1044 6.81 2.66 -50.16
CA ALA A 1044 6.97 1.41 -50.90
C ALA A 1044 5.88 0.37 -50.57
N TRP A 1045 5.24 0.50 -49.40
CA TRP A 1045 4.05 -0.26 -49.00
C TRP A 1045 2.77 0.11 -49.75
N LEU A 1046 2.80 1.02 -50.72
CA LEU A 1046 1.67 1.31 -51.62
C LEU A 1046 1.92 0.85 -53.06
N ARG A 1047 2.98 0.06 -53.27
CA ARG A 1047 3.26 -0.55 -54.56
C ARG A 1047 2.22 -1.60 -54.93
N GLY A 1048 1.92 -1.64 -56.22
CA GLY A 1048 0.93 -2.52 -56.83
C GLY A 1048 1.56 -3.54 -57.76
N ASN A 1049 0.72 -4.41 -58.32
CA ASN A 1049 1.10 -5.31 -59.41
C ASN A 1049 0.66 -4.72 -60.75
N TRP A 1050 1.37 -3.69 -61.22
CA TRP A 1050 1.06 -2.98 -62.47
C TRP A 1050 1.61 -3.70 -63.71
N CYS A 1051 2.61 -4.54 -63.49
CA CYS A 1051 3.36 -5.26 -64.51
C CYS A 1051 3.98 -6.50 -63.87
N GLY A 1052 3.94 -7.64 -64.57
CA GLY A 1052 4.38 -8.91 -64.00
C GLY A 1052 3.36 -9.51 -63.01
N GLY A 1053 3.87 -10.24 -62.02
CA GLY A 1053 3.07 -10.99 -61.04
C GLY A 1053 3.19 -10.52 -59.58
N SER A 1054 3.97 -9.46 -59.31
CA SER A 1054 4.37 -9.06 -57.96
C SER A 1054 3.93 -7.64 -57.59
N PHE A 1055 3.62 -7.42 -56.31
CA PHE A 1055 3.17 -6.15 -55.72
C PHE A 1055 4.34 -5.25 -55.28
N ASP A 1056 5.35 -5.17 -56.13
CA ASP A 1056 6.60 -4.43 -55.89
C ASP A 1056 6.80 -3.31 -56.93
N LYS A 1057 5.75 -2.96 -57.68
CA LYS A 1057 5.83 -2.01 -58.80
C LYS A 1057 5.20 -0.66 -58.48
N ASP A 1058 5.84 0.39 -58.97
CA ASP A 1058 5.38 1.78 -58.83
C ASP A 1058 4.21 2.06 -59.80
N PRO A 1059 3.19 2.83 -59.37
CA PRO A 1059 2.05 3.13 -60.22
C PRO A 1059 2.43 4.06 -61.36
N ASN A 1060 1.88 3.77 -62.54
CA ASN A 1060 2.11 4.56 -63.73
C ASN A 1060 0.82 4.89 -64.49
N ALA A 1061 0.89 5.92 -65.31
CA ALA A 1061 -0.19 6.38 -66.17
C ALA A 1061 0.36 7.10 -67.41
N ARG A 1062 -0.49 7.30 -68.43
CA ARG A 1062 -0.18 8.12 -69.60
C ARG A 1062 -1.07 9.35 -69.64
N LEU A 1063 -0.45 10.51 -69.84
CA LEU A 1063 -1.13 11.79 -69.98
C LEU A 1063 -1.17 12.22 -71.44
N ARG A 1064 -2.30 12.79 -71.91
CA ARG A 1064 -2.44 13.28 -73.30
C ARG A 1064 -2.94 14.73 -73.34
N PHE A 1065 -2.14 15.60 -73.95
CA PHE A 1065 -2.45 17.01 -74.17
C PHE A 1065 -2.89 17.24 -75.62
N GLY A 1066 -4.00 17.96 -75.81
CA GLY A 1066 -4.57 18.28 -77.13
C GLY A 1066 -5.60 17.28 -77.67
N ALA A 1067 -6.21 16.46 -76.81
CA ALA A 1067 -7.27 15.52 -77.19
C ALA A 1067 -8.68 16.09 -76.90
N SER A 1068 -9.61 16.03 -77.87
CA SER A 1068 -10.92 16.68 -77.82
C SER A 1068 -12.10 15.83 -77.29
N ARG A 1069 -11.87 14.62 -76.75
CA ARG A 1069 -12.95 13.72 -76.30
C ARG A 1069 -12.67 13.06 -74.93
N SER A 1070 -13.64 13.20 -74.02
CA SER A 1070 -13.76 12.53 -72.72
C SER A 1070 -14.55 11.20 -72.87
N PRO A 1071 -14.25 10.11 -72.13
CA PRO A 1071 -14.90 8.82 -72.22
C PRO A 1071 -16.18 8.72 -71.37
N PHE A 1072 -16.71 9.82 -70.81
CA PHE A 1072 -17.91 9.78 -69.95
C PHE A 1072 -19.26 9.58 -70.69
N ILE A 1073 -19.27 9.17 -71.97
CA ILE A 1073 -20.51 8.84 -72.69
C ILE A 1073 -20.37 7.47 -73.36
N PHE A 1074 -20.37 6.39 -72.59
CA PHE A 1074 -20.71 5.04 -73.08
C PHE A 1074 -21.09 4.14 -71.91
N LEU A 1075 -22.31 4.28 -71.39
CA LEU A 1075 -23.00 3.24 -70.60
C LEU A 1075 -24.51 3.55 -70.57
N ARG A 1076 -25.15 3.50 -71.75
CA ARG A 1076 -26.57 3.20 -71.87
C ARG A 1076 -26.85 2.69 -73.28
N GLU A 1077 -26.67 1.38 -73.46
CA GLU A 1077 -27.43 0.54 -74.40
C GLU A 1077 -26.96 -0.91 -74.27
N MET A 1078 -27.77 -1.71 -73.56
CA MET A 1078 -28.29 -3.03 -73.97
C MET A 1078 -28.44 -3.98 -72.77
N TYR A 1079 -29.57 -4.69 -72.82
CA TYR A 1079 -30.05 -5.78 -71.97
C TYR A 1079 -29.02 -6.90 -71.75
#